data_AF-A0A953U1E4-F1
#
_entry.id   AF-A0A953U1E4-F1
#
_cell.length_a   1.000
_cell.length_b   1.000
_cell.length_c   1.000
_cell.angle_alpha   90.00
_cell.angle_beta   90.00
_cell.angle_gamma   90.00
#
_symmetry.space_group_name_H-M   'P 1'
#
loop_
_entity.id
_entity.type
_entity.pdbx_description
1 polymer ?
#
loop_
_entity_poly.entity_id
_entity_poly.type
_entity_poly.pdbx_seq_one_letter_code
_entity_poly.pdbx_strand_id
1 'polypeptide(L)'
;MKMLRFGAVLLLFCGIAFASTASFTQPRLAIFLSKTSYHHAWETSQLAGHGWVGIATLAGIPYDTLFVEEMPGDPELSKYSTLVFAQATLVDDATYSEIVVRLRAYLAGNHSVILDGPLATKDEYDKERDHHALDDLLGLEYKGLQGGTEHRIRVTSNDHYGTRGFEVSQFLTPVLASATNVLQPRSGGAVLLVSTNGQQSFPYLSCVTRGSSRVILVSDFGTSAGAGTFFRNDPPQVIYANQLWNAMIRAVQWASYGDVDVPFPAPQVSNANLTAVVRFDGDNSGDLNYQLKTLNFLTGVAQDTGVVPLYTWVSSFVKKAGWDKLAPLGKRLENLGGEIGTHSKFHEIDRKMTPDRWREELDGSVEEIEQNMRAQGFPIRKIQSMINPGDTIPMEDYGEVAGRFSFYMTHGLEQSVPLGFGNMTWFTGANKDFVLLENSPHPDYQWFYDPTWSYTTAQITANEEAIFDHMFHNVGRGVIFNEMWHDYSISSAPVNEGKDKRITNQNNFPFYEAMETKFGTLPIYCPEPQELAQKLRAMAQWNYSWKASDDTIEMTLDLSSLRRNDTAEFLGGMGVRVENTGKFIQSVLIDGRVHPAFDDRLLILPNLAPGNKHSITIKLGAQPTRATHLAYVSKLVTEATLTPGGLAFNVKARSKARFAVAVAEPAIALNADWQEWDDSDGHIKGFVRSDRRIQLVKVSTSGFHMTRANLPILAANEKPGTLALRLAAPSPEAPQVNLRSDRQLRRATLGGQDLRIRNIGRTYELELPPFTKESELILYFQEAHR
;
A
#
# COMPACT_ATOMS: atom_id res chain seq x y z
N MET A 1 53.54 57.91 -21.18
CA MET A 1 52.78 57.85 -19.91
C MET A 1 51.29 57.71 -20.24
N LYS A 2 50.68 56.58 -19.83
CA LYS A 2 49.25 56.30 -19.55
C LYS A 2 48.21 56.67 -20.65
N MET A 3 47.35 55.80 -21.19
CA MET A 3 46.69 54.59 -20.69
C MET A 3 46.21 53.68 -21.85
N LEU A 4 46.15 52.38 -21.53
CA LEU A 4 45.20 51.34 -21.97
C LEU A 4 44.71 51.31 -23.43
N ARG A 5 45.09 50.22 -24.13
CA ARG A 5 44.34 49.66 -25.24
C ARG A 5 44.13 48.15 -25.03
N PHE A 6 42.85 47.81 -24.86
CA PHE A 6 42.18 46.62 -25.40
C PHE A 6 42.96 45.30 -25.40
N GLY A 7 42.83 44.56 -24.31
CA GLY A 7 43.12 43.13 -24.26
C GLY A 7 42.41 42.52 -23.04
N ALA A 8 41.59 41.49 -23.27
CA ALA A 8 40.87 40.67 -22.28
C ALA A 8 39.50 41.18 -21.77
N VAL A 9 38.49 41.22 -22.64
CA VAL A 9 37.07 40.94 -22.27
C VAL A 9 36.45 40.01 -23.32
N LEU A 10 37.13 38.89 -23.58
CA LEU A 10 36.57 37.76 -24.33
C LEU A 10 37.07 36.44 -23.71
N LEU A 11 37.00 36.38 -22.38
CA LEU A 11 37.17 35.14 -21.62
C LEU A 11 35.77 34.61 -21.34
N LEU A 12 35.43 33.56 -22.09
CA LEU A 12 34.51 32.49 -21.69
C LEU A 12 33.33 32.94 -20.80
N PHE A 13 32.24 33.38 -21.44
CA PHE A 13 30.90 32.96 -20.99
C PHE A 13 30.74 31.46 -21.32
N CYS A 14 31.59 30.61 -20.72
CA CYS A 14 31.15 29.26 -20.41
C CYS A 14 30.16 29.47 -19.27
N GLY A 15 28.87 29.43 -19.61
CA GLY A 15 27.82 29.26 -18.63
C GLY A 15 28.13 28.00 -17.84
N ILE A 16 28.80 28.16 -16.70
CA ILE A 16 28.64 27.24 -15.59
C ILE A 16 27.18 27.45 -15.21
N ALA A 17 26.31 26.66 -15.83
CA ALA A 17 25.05 26.31 -15.23
C ALA A 17 25.43 25.76 -13.86
N PHE A 18 25.37 26.60 -12.83
CA PHE A 18 25.20 26.10 -11.49
C PHE A 18 23.95 25.25 -11.59
N ALA A 19 24.12 23.93 -11.60
CA ALA A 19 23.02 23.00 -11.47
C ALA A 19 22.30 23.42 -10.20
N SER A 20 21.17 24.11 -10.37
CA SER A 20 20.35 24.52 -9.25
C SER A 20 19.95 23.24 -8.56
N THR A 21 20.42 23.01 -7.34
CA THR A 21 19.96 21.89 -6.53
C THR A 21 18.47 22.05 -6.35
N ALA A 22 17.68 21.18 -6.99
CA ALA A 22 16.24 21.21 -6.80
C ALA A 22 15.95 20.93 -5.32
N SER A 23 15.03 21.68 -4.73
CA SER A 23 14.69 21.54 -3.33
C SER A 23 13.22 21.84 -3.09
N PHE A 24 12.59 21.07 -2.21
CA PHE A 24 11.21 21.26 -1.80
C PHE A 24 11.09 21.15 -0.29
N THR A 25 10.18 21.95 0.25
CA THR A 25 9.89 22.00 1.68
C THR A 25 8.43 21.66 1.91
N GLN A 26 8.20 20.59 2.66
CA GLN A 26 6.88 20.20 3.20
C GLN A 26 5.77 20.20 2.15
N PRO A 27 5.90 19.41 1.06
CA PRO A 27 4.81 19.27 0.12
C PRO A 27 3.59 18.71 0.87
N ARG A 28 2.44 19.36 0.70
CA ARG A 28 1.17 18.96 1.30
C ARG A 28 0.02 19.28 0.37
N LEU A 29 -0.96 18.39 0.29
CA LEU A 29 -2.21 18.60 -0.44
C LEU A 29 -3.32 18.99 0.53
N ALA A 30 -4.24 19.85 0.07
CA ALA A 30 -5.58 19.91 0.62
C ALA A 30 -6.53 19.23 -0.37
N ILE A 31 -7.23 18.19 0.08
CA ILE A 31 -8.28 17.52 -0.71
C ILE A 31 -9.61 18.04 -0.19
N PHE A 32 -10.26 18.87 -0.98
CA PHE A 32 -11.54 19.49 -0.68
C PHE A 32 -12.70 18.65 -1.22
N LEU A 33 -13.62 18.34 -0.31
CA LEU A 33 -14.94 17.77 -0.56
C LEU A 33 -15.98 18.85 -0.33
N SER A 34 -17.14 18.79 -0.96
CA SER A 34 -18.23 19.69 -0.57
C SER A 34 -19.23 18.94 0.30
N LYS A 35 -19.55 19.52 1.46
CA LYS A 35 -20.63 19.05 2.33
C LYS A 35 -21.99 19.16 1.62
N THR A 36 -22.19 20.25 0.88
CA THR A 36 -23.41 20.48 0.10
C THR A 36 -23.55 19.45 -1.01
N SER A 37 -22.51 19.23 -1.81
CA SER A 37 -22.50 18.18 -2.85
C SER A 37 -22.74 16.81 -2.25
N TYR A 38 -22.12 16.55 -1.10
CA TYR A 38 -22.30 15.32 -0.36
C TYR A 38 -23.77 15.10 0.06
N HIS A 39 -24.48 16.11 0.58
CA HIS A 39 -25.90 15.93 0.93
C HIS A 39 -26.81 15.55 -0.25
N HIS A 40 -26.45 15.94 -1.48
CA HIS A 40 -27.24 15.64 -2.68
C HIS A 40 -26.80 14.36 -3.40
N ALA A 41 -25.50 14.12 -3.47
CA ALA A 41 -24.87 13.03 -4.23
C ALA A 41 -23.67 12.45 -3.48
N TRP A 42 -23.92 11.98 -2.26
CA TRP A 42 -22.90 11.51 -1.32
C TRP A 42 -21.95 10.46 -1.91
N GLU A 43 -22.46 9.53 -2.72
CA GLU A 43 -21.69 8.45 -3.37
C GLU A 43 -20.58 9.00 -4.25
N THR A 44 -20.90 9.95 -5.14
CA THR A 44 -19.93 10.53 -6.09
C THR A 44 -18.86 11.34 -5.36
N SER A 45 -19.26 12.19 -4.41
CA SER A 45 -18.31 13.03 -3.67
C SER A 45 -17.41 12.20 -2.75
N GLN A 46 -17.94 11.16 -2.11
CA GLN A 46 -17.17 10.24 -1.26
C GLN A 46 -16.15 9.45 -2.09
N LEU A 47 -16.60 8.83 -3.19
CA LEU A 47 -15.75 8.13 -4.15
C LEU A 47 -14.58 9.03 -4.62
N ALA A 48 -14.89 10.26 -5.04
CA ALA A 48 -13.88 11.15 -5.57
C ALA A 48 -12.85 11.53 -4.50
N GLY A 49 -13.30 11.85 -3.30
CA GLY A 49 -12.44 12.13 -2.16
C GLY A 49 -11.48 10.99 -1.86
N HIS A 50 -12.02 9.79 -1.69
CA HIS A 50 -11.23 8.61 -1.34
C HIS A 50 -10.24 8.24 -2.45
N GLY A 51 -10.64 8.37 -3.72
CA GLY A 51 -9.77 8.17 -4.88
C GLY A 51 -8.56 9.12 -4.87
N TRP A 52 -8.77 10.42 -4.62
CA TRP A 52 -7.67 11.39 -4.55
C TRP A 52 -6.77 11.20 -3.35
N VAL A 53 -7.30 10.75 -2.22
CA VAL A 53 -6.48 10.40 -1.06
C VAL A 53 -5.60 9.18 -1.37
N GLY A 54 -6.14 8.17 -2.05
CA GLY A 54 -5.36 7.04 -2.57
C GLY A 54 -4.22 7.51 -3.49
N ILE A 55 -4.50 8.42 -4.42
CA ILE A 55 -3.48 9.03 -5.29
C ILE A 55 -2.41 9.79 -4.50
N ALA A 56 -2.80 10.60 -3.52
CA ALA A 56 -1.85 11.34 -2.68
C ALA A 56 -0.93 10.39 -1.91
N THR A 57 -1.50 9.32 -1.36
CA THR A 57 -0.78 8.26 -0.65
C THR A 57 0.23 7.57 -1.57
N LEU A 58 -0.19 7.16 -2.78
CA LEU A 58 0.70 6.51 -3.76
C LEU A 58 1.74 7.48 -4.35
N ALA A 59 1.45 8.77 -4.42
CA ALA A 59 2.40 9.80 -4.82
C ALA A 59 3.44 10.11 -3.74
N GLY A 60 3.22 9.66 -2.49
CA GLY A 60 4.08 9.95 -1.36
C GLY A 60 3.93 11.37 -0.83
N ILE A 61 2.77 12.01 -1.04
CA ILE A 61 2.55 13.39 -0.59
C ILE A 61 1.53 13.41 0.57
N PRO A 62 1.91 13.96 1.74
CA PRO A 62 1.00 14.18 2.85
C PRO A 62 -0.19 15.04 2.45
N TYR A 63 -1.31 14.84 3.10
CA TYR A 63 -2.56 15.51 2.73
C TYR A 63 -3.41 15.81 3.97
N ASP A 64 -4.25 16.83 3.84
CA ASP A 64 -5.39 17.06 4.72
C ASP A 64 -6.67 16.91 3.88
N THR A 65 -7.71 16.30 4.44
CA THR A 65 -9.05 16.30 3.81
C THR A 65 -9.95 17.32 4.50
N LEU A 66 -10.56 18.21 3.73
CA LEU A 66 -11.30 19.38 4.21
C LEU A 66 -12.66 19.48 3.51
N PHE A 67 -13.61 20.16 4.12
CA PHE A 67 -14.80 20.62 3.40
C PHE A 67 -14.55 21.97 2.73
N VAL A 68 -15.08 22.18 1.52
CA VAL A 68 -15.02 23.46 0.81
C VAL A 68 -15.66 24.57 1.65
N GLU A 69 -16.73 24.24 2.38
CA GLU A 69 -17.44 25.12 3.30
C GLU A 69 -16.58 25.53 4.53
N GLU A 70 -15.47 24.85 4.80
CA GLU A 70 -14.51 25.20 5.85
C GLU A 70 -13.40 26.16 5.33
N MET A 71 -13.27 26.31 4.01
CA MET A 71 -12.28 27.17 3.36
C MET A 71 -12.33 28.64 3.84
N PRO A 72 -13.50 29.26 4.12
CA PRO A 72 -13.58 30.60 4.70
C PRO A 72 -12.95 30.73 6.09
N GLY A 73 -12.89 29.63 6.86
CA GLY A 73 -12.35 29.59 8.21
C GLY A 73 -10.85 29.28 8.28
N ASP A 74 -10.24 28.79 7.19
CA ASP A 74 -8.79 28.47 7.18
C ASP A 74 -7.97 29.77 7.09
N PRO A 75 -7.11 30.08 8.07
CA PRO A 75 -6.34 31.32 8.06
C PRO A 75 -5.22 31.33 7.01
N GLU A 76 -4.76 30.18 6.50
CA GLU A 76 -3.60 30.11 5.61
C GLU A 76 -3.63 28.90 4.67
N LEU A 77 -4.13 29.10 3.44
CA LEU A 77 -4.08 28.07 2.38
C LEU A 77 -2.67 27.86 1.81
N SER A 78 -1.75 28.83 1.94
CA SER A 78 -0.38 28.75 1.40
C SER A 78 0.47 27.64 2.01
N LYS A 79 0.06 27.06 3.15
CA LYS A 79 0.68 25.84 3.70
C LYS A 79 0.52 24.63 2.79
N TYR A 80 -0.45 24.65 1.87
CA TYR A 80 -0.67 23.61 0.88
C TYR A 80 0.05 23.93 -0.42
N SER A 81 0.83 22.97 -0.91
CA SER A 81 1.47 23.05 -2.23
C SER A 81 0.46 22.91 -3.37
N THR A 82 -0.65 22.21 -3.13
CA THR A 82 -1.69 21.97 -4.13
C THR A 82 -3.04 21.82 -3.45
N LEU A 83 -4.08 22.43 -4.02
CA LEU A 83 -5.48 22.18 -3.63
C LEU A 83 -6.12 21.26 -4.66
N VAL A 84 -6.83 20.24 -4.22
CA VAL A 84 -7.58 19.30 -5.05
C VAL A 84 -9.06 19.47 -4.71
N PHE A 85 -9.90 19.80 -5.68
CA PHE A 85 -11.35 19.83 -5.51
C PHE A 85 -11.94 18.57 -6.12
N ALA A 86 -12.46 17.68 -5.27
CA ALA A 86 -12.98 16.38 -5.66
C ALA A 86 -14.52 16.45 -5.77
N GLN A 87 -15.04 16.60 -6.99
CA GLN A 87 -16.47 16.60 -7.31
C GLN A 87 -17.29 17.55 -6.42
N ALA A 88 -16.79 18.78 -6.22
CA ALA A 88 -17.42 19.81 -5.40
C ALA A 88 -18.37 20.70 -6.23
N THR A 89 -19.36 20.09 -6.88
CA THR A 89 -20.24 20.74 -7.86
C THR A 89 -21.24 21.71 -7.24
N LEU A 90 -21.82 21.37 -6.09
CA LEU A 90 -22.79 22.19 -5.35
C LEU A 90 -22.09 22.82 -4.14
N VAL A 91 -22.23 24.12 -3.95
CA VAL A 91 -21.81 24.84 -2.72
C VAL A 91 -22.79 25.97 -2.45
N ASP A 92 -22.94 26.39 -1.19
CA ASP A 92 -23.81 27.53 -0.86
C ASP A 92 -23.26 28.88 -1.37
N ASP A 93 -24.13 29.88 -1.51
CA ASP A 93 -23.77 31.20 -2.06
C ASP A 93 -22.71 31.96 -1.24
N ALA A 94 -22.72 31.80 0.10
CA ALA A 94 -21.74 32.45 0.97
C ALA A 94 -20.35 31.84 0.74
N THR A 95 -20.29 30.50 0.64
CA THR A 95 -19.08 29.75 0.33
C THR A 95 -18.55 30.07 -1.07
N TYR A 96 -19.42 30.17 -2.10
CA TYR A 96 -19.00 30.48 -3.47
C TYR A 96 -18.20 31.79 -3.57
N SER A 97 -18.69 32.86 -2.93
CA SER A 97 -18.05 34.17 -2.96
C SER A 97 -16.62 34.11 -2.37
N GLU A 98 -16.44 33.33 -1.31
CA GLU A 98 -15.16 33.12 -0.64
C GLU A 98 -14.19 32.27 -1.47
N ILE A 99 -14.67 31.23 -2.16
CA ILE A 99 -13.84 30.38 -3.04
C ILE A 99 -13.11 31.24 -4.07
N VAL A 100 -13.83 32.12 -4.78
CA VAL A 100 -13.24 32.94 -5.86
C VAL A 100 -12.15 33.88 -5.32
N VAL A 101 -12.41 34.53 -4.19
CA VAL A 101 -11.45 35.46 -3.55
C VAL A 101 -10.21 34.71 -3.09
N ARG A 102 -10.39 33.59 -2.40
CA ARG A 102 -9.29 32.82 -1.81
C ARG A 102 -8.45 32.10 -2.87
N LEU A 103 -9.08 31.50 -3.88
CA LEU A 103 -8.35 30.90 -5.00
C LEU A 103 -7.54 31.93 -5.79
N ARG A 104 -8.07 33.16 -5.95
CA ARG A 104 -7.32 34.23 -6.61
C ARG A 104 -6.06 34.60 -5.83
N ALA A 105 -6.17 34.76 -4.51
CA ALA A 105 -5.02 35.03 -3.66
C ALA A 105 -4.02 33.86 -3.68
N TYR A 106 -4.51 32.63 -3.64
CA TYR A 106 -3.71 31.41 -3.66
C TYR A 106 -2.94 31.23 -4.98
N LEU A 107 -3.58 31.40 -6.13
CA LEU A 107 -2.92 31.34 -7.44
C LEU A 107 -1.95 32.51 -7.66
N ALA A 108 -2.24 33.70 -7.12
CA ALA A 108 -1.28 34.81 -7.14
C ALA A 108 0.01 34.49 -6.35
N GLY A 109 -0.07 33.55 -5.39
CA GLY A 109 1.07 33.01 -4.64
C GLY A 109 1.88 31.93 -5.38
N ASN A 110 1.61 31.65 -6.66
CA ASN A 110 2.26 30.60 -7.47
C ASN A 110 1.98 29.16 -7.02
N HIS A 111 0.83 28.92 -6.39
CA HIS A 111 0.42 27.58 -5.98
C HIS A 111 -0.41 26.86 -7.06
N SER A 112 -0.64 25.55 -6.89
CA SER A 112 -1.30 24.70 -7.89
C SER A 112 -2.70 24.27 -7.48
N VAL A 113 -3.59 24.06 -8.46
CA VAL A 113 -4.94 23.55 -8.25
C VAL A 113 -5.20 22.36 -9.16
N ILE A 114 -5.87 21.33 -8.63
CA ILE A 114 -6.42 20.21 -9.38
C ILE A 114 -7.94 20.24 -9.22
N LEU A 115 -8.66 20.14 -10.33
CA LEU A 115 -10.11 20.02 -10.37
C LEU A 115 -10.47 18.65 -10.91
N ASP A 116 -11.20 17.86 -10.13
CA ASP A 116 -11.86 16.64 -10.58
C ASP A 116 -13.36 16.91 -10.67
N GLY A 117 -13.83 17.10 -11.90
CA GLY A 117 -15.20 17.53 -12.19
C GLY A 117 -15.44 19.03 -11.92
N PRO A 118 -16.69 19.50 -12.13
CA PRO A 118 -17.03 20.90 -12.02
C PRO A 118 -16.99 21.37 -10.55
N LEU A 119 -16.50 22.59 -10.35
CA LEU A 119 -16.42 23.25 -9.05
C LEU A 119 -17.49 24.35 -8.96
N ALA A 120 -18.38 24.24 -7.97
CA ALA A 120 -19.34 25.28 -7.60
C ALA A 120 -20.22 25.79 -8.75
N THR A 121 -20.55 24.95 -9.75
CA THR A 121 -21.44 25.34 -10.87
C THR A 121 -22.89 25.45 -10.44
N LYS A 122 -23.25 24.89 -9.28
CA LYS A 122 -24.61 24.88 -8.73
C LYS A 122 -24.66 25.37 -7.28
N ASP A 123 -25.84 25.87 -6.89
CA ASP A 123 -26.17 26.27 -5.52
C ASP A 123 -26.62 25.09 -4.62
N GLU A 124 -26.91 25.37 -3.35
CA GLU A 124 -27.38 24.38 -2.39
C GLU A 124 -28.75 23.78 -2.70
N TYR A 125 -29.48 24.36 -3.66
CA TYR A 125 -30.77 23.91 -4.17
C TYR A 125 -30.65 23.21 -5.53
N ASP A 126 -29.44 22.84 -5.94
CA ASP A 126 -29.11 22.20 -7.23
C ASP A 126 -29.47 23.07 -8.45
N LYS A 127 -29.54 24.40 -8.28
CA LYS A 127 -29.76 25.34 -9.40
C LYS A 127 -28.43 25.79 -9.97
N GLU A 128 -28.36 25.83 -11.30
CA GLU A 128 -27.21 26.41 -12.01
C GLU A 128 -26.97 27.85 -11.57
N ARG A 129 -25.69 28.19 -11.34
CA ARG A 129 -25.26 29.55 -11.01
C ARG A 129 -24.28 30.12 -12.04
N ASP A 130 -24.13 31.43 -12.02
CA ASP A 130 -23.08 32.12 -12.78
C ASP A 130 -21.70 31.83 -12.18
N HIS A 131 -20.96 30.95 -12.85
CA HIS A 131 -19.62 30.49 -12.47
C HIS A 131 -18.50 31.10 -13.35
N HIS A 132 -18.81 32.11 -14.18
CA HIS A 132 -17.82 32.69 -15.10
C HIS A 132 -16.59 33.25 -14.39
N ALA A 133 -16.77 33.87 -13.21
CA ALA A 133 -15.65 34.42 -12.45
C ALA A 133 -14.63 33.34 -12.02
N LEU A 134 -15.13 32.13 -11.70
CA LEU A 134 -14.31 31.00 -11.31
C LEU A 134 -13.64 30.36 -12.53
N ASP A 135 -14.39 30.16 -13.62
CA ASP A 135 -13.88 29.63 -14.89
C ASP A 135 -12.78 30.51 -15.48
N ASP A 136 -12.97 31.83 -15.44
CA ASP A 136 -12.00 32.83 -15.91
C ASP A 136 -10.72 32.76 -15.08
N LEU A 137 -10.86 32.61 -13.76
CA LEU A 137 -9.74 32.50 -12.81
C LEU A 137 -8.93 31.22 -13.05
N LEU A 138 -9.60 30.09 -13.25
CA LEU A 138 -8.98 28.77 -13.45
C LEU A 138 -8.57 28.54 -14.91
N GLY A 139 -9.07 29.35 -15.84
CA GLY A 139 -8.76 29.25 -17.27
C GLY A 139 -9.40 28.07 -17.96
N LEU A 140 -10.59 27.70 -17.51
CA LEU A 140 -11.31 26.54 -18.02
C LEU A 140 -12.63 26.94 -18.68
N GLU A 141 -13.22 25.93 -19.32
CA GLU A 141 -14.58 25.92 -19.78
C GLU A 141 -15.19 24.56 -19.44
N TYR A 142 -16.37 24.56 -18.82
CA TYR A 142 -17.15 23.35 -18.58
C TYR A 142 -18.05 23.03 -19.77
N LYS A 143 -17.93 21.83 -20.33
CA LYS A 143 -18.68 21.39 -21.54
C LYS A 143 -19.89 20.51 -21.25
N GLY A 144 -20.23 20.32 -19.98
CA GLY A 144 -21.27 19.40 -19.58
C GLY A 144 -20.82 17.94 -19.60
N LEU A 145 -21.80 17.07 -19.39
CA LEU A 145 -21.66 15.62 -19.42
C LEU A 145 -21.53 15.12 -20.87
N GLN A 146 -20.40 14.48 -21.21
CA GLN A 146 -20.12 13.97 -22.57
C GLN A 146 -19.48 12.58 -22.53
N GLY A 147 -19.51 11.87 -23.65
CA GLY A 147 -18.96 10.52 -23.77
C GLY A 147 -19.97 9.44 -23.41
N GLY A 148 -19.51 8.32 -22.85
CA GLY A 148 -20.37 7.21 -22.44
C GLY A 148 -19.68 5.86 -22.50
N THR A 149 -20.48 4.79 -22.53
CA THR A 149 -20.01 3.40 -22.38
C THR A 149 -19.11 2.87 -23.49
N GLU A 150 -19.00 3.58 -24.61
CA GLU A 150 -18.10 3.25 -25.72
C GLU A 150 -16.74 3.97 -25.64
N HIS A 151 -16.58 4.90 -24.69
CA HIS A 151 -15.38 5.74 -24.61
C HIS A 151 -14.31 5.11 -23.74
N ARG A 152 -13.05 5.35 -24.07
CA ARG A 152 -11.85 4.96 -23.31
C ARG A 152 -10.89 6.13 -23.19
N ILE A 153 -10.05 6.11 -22.17
CA ILE A 153 -9.05 7.17 -21.97
C ILE A 153 -7.77 6.82 -22.72
N ARG A 154 -7.31 7.75 -23.56
CA ARG A 154 -6.18 7.59 -24.47
C ARG A 154 -5.17 8.73 -24.33
N VAL A 155 -3.88 8.40 -24.43
CA VAL A 155 -2.77 9.37 -24.41
C VAL A 155 -2.73 10.18 -25.71
N THR A 156 -2.65 11.50 -25.58
CA THR A 156 -2.50 12.42 -26.73
C THR A 156 -1.07 12.94 -26.92
N SER A 157 -0.32 13.10 -25.83
CA SER A 157 1.08 13.53 -25.85
C SER A 157 1.86 12.84 -24.73
N ASN A 158 3.13 12.56 -24.97
CA ASN A 158 4.09 12.04 -24.00
C ASN A 158 5.22 13.04 -23.70
N ASP A 159 5.07 14.31 -24.09
CA ASP A 159 6.07 15.36 -23.83
C ASP A 159 5.98 15.93 -22.40
N HIS A 160 4.87 15.64 -21.70
CA HIS A 160 4.60 16.15 -20.37
C HIS A 160 5.03 15.15 -19.28
N TYR A 161 5.50 15.64 -18.12
CA TYR A 161 5.92 14.79 -16.99
C TYR A 161 4.87 13.73 -16.61
N GLY A 162 3.59 14.13 -16.63
CA GLY A 162 2.42 13.30 -16.34
C GLY A 162 2.26 12.09 -17.28
N THR A 163 2.67 12.20 -18.54
CA THR A 163 2.40 11.20 -19.59
C THR A 163 3.63 10.65 -20.30
N ARG A 164 4.84 11.16 -20.02
CA ARG A 164 6.10 10.70 -20.65
C ARG A 164 6.44 9.22 -20.48
N GLY A 165 5.77 8.53 -19.55
CA GLY A 165 5.92 7.09 -19.34
C GLY A 165 5.03 6.24 -20.25
N PHE A 166 4.23 6.86 -21.12
CA PHE A 166 3.25 6.17 -21.98
C PHE A 166 3.48 6.50 -23.45
N GLU A 167 3.05 5.58 -24.31
CA GLU A 167 3.09 5.78 -25.76
C GLU A 167 1.94 6.67 -26.22
N VAL A 168 2.19 7.52 -27.22
CA VAL A 168 1.13 8.32 -27.85
C VAL A 168 0.09 7.37 -28.45
N SER A 169 -1.19 7.67 -28.26
CA SER A 169 -2.34 6.81 -28.62
C SER A 169 -2.52 5.54 -27.79
N GLN A 170 -1.72 5.30 -26.75
CA GLN A 170 -1.98 4.21 -25.81
C GLN A 170 -3.31 4.44 -25.06
N PHE A 171 -4.16 3.41 -24.99
CA PHE A 171 -5.30 3.42 -24.08
C PHE A 171 -4.85 3.07 -22.66
N LEU A 172 -5.23 3.89 -21.69
CA LEU A 172 -4.88 3.69 -20.29
C LEU A 172 -5.97 2.97 -19.49
N THR A 173 -7.22 2.96 -19.98
CA THR A 173 -8.37 2.43 -19.23
C THR A 173 -9.20 1.41 -20.02
N PRO A 174 -10.07 0.66 -19.32
CA PRO A 174 -11.27 0.08 -19.93
C PRO A 174 -12.18 1.15 -20.55
N VAL A 175 -13.27 0.66 -21.16
CA VAL A 175 -14.43 1.48 -21.47
C VAL A 175 -15.07 2.06 -20.21
N LEU A 176 -15.42 3.34 -20.25
CA LEU A 176 -16.08 4.05 -19.15
C LEU A 176 -17.45 3.45 -18.83
N ALA A 177 -17.88 3.49 -17.58
CA ALA A 177 -19.20 3.03 -17.16
C ALA A 177 -20.31 4.03 -17.51
N SER A 178 -19.98 5.30 -17.62
CA SER A 178 -20.90 6.37 -17.98
C SER A 178 -20.18 7.55 -18.64
N ALA A 179 -20.91 8.61 -18.94
CA ALA A 179 -20.35 9.86 -19.44
C ALA A 179 -19.59 10.62 -18.33
N THR A 180 -18.71 11.54 -18.71
CA THR A 180 -17.87 12.32 -17.79
C THR A 180 -18.16 13.82 -17.90
N ASN A 181 -18.05 14.56 -16.81
CA ASN A 181 -18.12 16.02 -16.80
C ASN A 181 -16.86 16.62 -17.45
N VAL A 182 -16.98 17.05 -18.71
CA VAL A 182 -15.81 17.47 -19.49
C VAL A 182 -15.35 18.87 -19.09
N LEU A 183 -14.12 18.93 -18.57
CA LEU A 183 -13.38 20.15 -18.31
C LEU A 183 -12.34 20.36 -19.40
N GLN A 184 -12.29 21.57 -19.99
CA GLN A 184 -11.27 21.89 -21.00
C GLN A 184 -10.59 23.23 -20.74
N PRO A 185 -9.31 23.40 -21.12
CA PRO A 185 -8.67 24.71 -21.13
C PRO A 185 -9.38 25.67 -22.07
N ARG A 186 -9.62 26.92 -21.63
CA ARG A 186 -10.19 27.96 -22.50
C ARG A 186 -9.19 28.45 -23.55
N SER A 187 -7.92 28.56 -23.18
CA SER A 187 -6.82 28.94 -24.08
C SER A 187 -5.46 28.58 -23.49
N GLY A 188 -4.50 28.18 -24.32
CA GLY A 188 -3.08 28.05 -23.91
C GLY A 188 -2.76 26.86 -22.99
N GLY A 189 -3.67 25.89 -22.86
CA GLY A 189 -3.45 24.64 -22.13
C GLY A 189 -3.07 23.47 -23.03
N ALA A 190 -2.60 22.38 -22.41
CA ALA A 190 -2.31 21.12 -23.08
C ALA A 190 -3.32 20.05 -22.65
N VAL A 191 -3.86 19.31 -23.63
CA VAL A 191 -4.65 18.11 -23.38
C VAL A 191 -3.71 16.92 -23.40
N LEU A 192 -3.57 16.23 -22.27
CA LEU A 192 -2.64 15.12 -22.06
C LEU A 192 -3.29 13.76 -22.31
N LEU A 193 -4.56 13.64 -21.91
CA LEU A 193 -5.39 12.46 -22.13
C LEU A 193 -6.76 12.88 -22.67
N VAL A 194 -7.35 12.06 -23.54
CA VAL A 194 -8.71 12.24 -24.07
C VAL A 194 -9.58 11.02 -23.79
N SER A 195 -10.86 11.25 -23.53
CA SER A 195 -11.92 10.23 -23.59
C SER A 195 -12.41 10.11 -25.03
N THR A 196 -12.31 8.93 -25.65
CA THR A 196 -12.63 8.75 -27.08
C THR A 196 -13.19 7.36 -27.40
N ASN A 197 -14.09 7.30 -28.39
CA ASN A 197 -14.55 6.08 -29.07
C ASN A 197 -13.98 5.94 -30.50
N GLY A 198 -13.00 6.77 -30.87
CA GLY A 198 -12.40 6.83 -32.21
C GLY A 198 -13.12 7.77 -33.19
N GLN A 199 -14.38 8.11 -32.98
CA GLN A 199 -15.12 9.09 -33.78
C GLN A 199 -15.21 10.45 -33.08
N GLN A 200 -15.52 10.43 -31.79
CA GLN A 200 -15.59 11.58 -30.91
C GLN A 200 -14.45 11.54 -29.91
N SER A 201 -13.95 12.71 -29.51
CA SER A 201 -12.89 12.84 -28.51
C SER A 201 -13.16 14.07 -27.65
N PHE A 202 -13.08 13.88 -26.34
CA PHE A 202 -13.23 14.94 -25.34
C PHE A 202 -12.00 14.98 -24.44
N PRO A 203 -11.52 16.16 -24.02
CA PRO A 203 -10.45 16.26 -23.02
C PRO A 203 -10.81 15.48 -21.75
N TYR A 204 -9.84 14.74 -21.20
CA TYR A 204 -10.00 14.01 -19.94
C TYR A 204 -9.04 14.52 -18.86
N LEU A 205 -7.74 14.54 -19.16
CA LEU A 205 -6.70 15.17 -18.33
C LEU A 205 -6.08 16.30 -19.14
N SER A 206 -6.16 17.52 -18.62
CA SER A 206 -5.54 18.70 -19.21
C SER A 206 -4.78 19.51 -18.17
N CYS A 207 -3.83 20.32 -18.62
CA CYS A 207 -3.15 21.27 -17.76
C CYS A 207 -3.09 22.67 -18.40
N VAL A 208 -3.08 23.68 -17.53
CA VAL A 208 -2.90 25.09 -17.88
C VAL A 208 -1.87 25.68 -16.94
N THR A 209 -0.84 26.33 -17.48
CA THR A 209 0.15 27.05 -16.70
C THR A 209 -0.15 28.55 -16.76
N ARG A 210 -0.23 29.20 -15.60
CA ARG A 210 -0.50 30.64 -15.46
C ARG A 210 0.57 31.27 -14.57
N GLY A 211 1.59 31.88 -15.17
CA GLY A 211 2.80 32.25 -14.43
C GLY A 211 3.50 30.98 -13.95
N SER A 212 3.73 30.86 -12.64
CA SER A 212 4.27 29.63 -12.03
C SER A 212 3.18 28.72 -11.44
N SER A 213 1.93 29.18 -11.40
CA SER A 213 0.78 28.35 -10.99
C SER A 213 0.39 27.35 -12.06
N ARG A 214 -0.05 26.17 -11.60
CA ARG A 214 -0.51 25.07 -12.45
C ARG A 214 -1.96 24.76 -12.12
N VAL A 215 -2.80 24.70 -13.15
CA VAL A 215 -4.18 24.24 -13.05
C VAL A 215 -4.29 22.94 -13.82
N ILE A 216 -4.69 21.87 -13.12
CA ILE A 216 -4.91 20.55 -13.71
C ILE A 216 -6.41 20.28 -13.71
N LEU A 217 -6.91 19.86 -14.87
CA LEU A 217 -8.32 19.59 -15.10
C LEU A 217 -8.48 18.08 -15.35
N VAL A 218 -9.31 17.43 -14.54
CA VAL A 218 -9.62 16.01 -14.61
C VAL A 218 -11.13 15.85 -14.77
N SER A 219 -11.55 15.13 -15.80
CA SER A 219 -12.97 14.91 -16.11
C SER A 219 -13.44 13.60 -15.48
N ASP A 220 -13.72 13.61 -14.18
CA ASP A 220 -14.25 12.49 -13.39
C ASP A 220 -13.27 11.30 -13.24
N PHE A 221 -12.37 11.38 -12.26
CA PHE A 221 -11.46 10.28 -11.91
C PHE A 221 -12.09 9.25 -10.98
N GLY A 222 -12.47 9.68 -9.78
CA GLY A 222 -13.03 8.82 -8.74
C GLY A 222 -14.55 8.88 -8.69
N THR A 223 -15.25 8.46 -9.74
CA THR A 223 -16.73 8.57 -9.80
C THR A 223 -17.38 7.33 -10.40
N SER A 224 -18.71 7.33 -10.49
CA SER A 224 -19.50 6.32 -11.19
C SER A 224 -19.18 6.19 -12.69
N ALA A 225 -18.41 7.12 -13.29
CA ALA A 225 -17.88 6.95 -14.64
C ALA A 225 -16.87 5.81 -14.75
N GLY A 226 -16.29 5.37 -13.63
CA GLY A 226 -15.43 4.19 -13.56
C GLY A 226 -14.11 4.30 -14.29
N ALA A 227 -13.61 5.51 -14.52
CA ALA A 227 -12.31 5.72 -15.14
C ALA A 227 -11.17 5.05 -14.34
N GLY A 228 -11.26 5.02 -13.01
CA GLY A 228 -10.29 4.40 -12.11
C GLY A 228 -10.42 2.88 -11.92
N THR A 229 -11.40 2.20 -12.53
CA THR A 229 -11.66 0.77 -12.25
C THR A 229 -10.67 -0.20 -12.91
N PHE A 230 -10.35 -1.33 -12.26
CA PHE A 230 -9.58 -2.45 -12.85
C PHE A 230 -10.44 -3.50 -13.55
N PHE A 231 -11.73 -3.54 -13.21
CA PHE A 231 -12.65 -4.54 -13.71
C PHE A 231 -14.02 -3.93 -13.97
N ARG A 232 -14.70 -4.45 -14.99
CA ARG A 232 -16.07 -4.10 -15.31
C ARG A 232 -16.85 -5.37 -15.59
N ASN A 233 -18.02 -5.48 -14.96
CA ASN A 233 -18.92 -6.62 -15.12
C ASN A 233 -19.71 -6.61 -16.45
N ASP A 234 -19.52 -5.62 -17.32
CA ASP A 234 -20.16 -5.55 -18.63
C ASP A 234 -19.31 -6.18 -19.74
N PRO A 235 -19.92 -6.84 -20.74
CA PRO A 235 -19.20 -7.40 -21.89
C PRO A 235 -18.44 -6.35 -22.74
N PRO A 236 -17.22 -6.66 -23.24
CA PRO A 236 -16.43 -7.84 -22.89
C PRO A 236 -15.83 -7.70 -21.49
N GLN A 237 -16.18 -8.67 -20.63
CA GLN A 237 -15.72 -8.79 -19.26
C GLN A 237 -14.27 -9.27 -19.30
N VAL A 238 -13.33 -8.34 -19.14
CA VAL A 238 -11.90 -8.65 -19.05
C VAL A 238 -11.26 -7.70 -18.04
N ILE A 239 -10.16 -8.14 -17.43
CA ILE A 239 -9.29 -7.25 -16.66
C ILE A 239 -8.53 -6.34 -17.61
N TYR A 240 -8.48 -5.06 -17.24
CA TYR A 240 -7.74 -4.07 -17.98
C TYR A 240 -6.61 -3.57 -17.09
N ALA A 241 -5.39 -3.55 -17.64
CA ALA A 241 -4.24 -2.96 -16.97
C ALA A 241 -4.41 -1.43 -16.89
N ASN A 242 -5.24 -0.95 -15.98
CA ASN A 242 -5.61 0.46 -15.86
C ASN A 242 -4.39 1.28 -15.39
N GLN A 243 -3.76 1.99 -16.33
CA GLN A 243 -2.59 2.83 -16.10
C GLN A 243 -2.95 4.28 -15.74
N LEU A 244 -4.25 4.62 -15.64
CA LEU A 244 -4.68 5.99 -15.33
C LEU A 244 -4.15 6.47 -13.98
N TRP A 245 -4.09 5.57 -12.99
CA TRP A 245 -3.51 5.83 -11.68
C TRP A 245 -2.06 6.32 -11.77
N ASN A 246 -1.23 5.70 -12.61
CA ASN A 246 0.16 6.12 -12.82
C ASN A 246 0.25 7.52 -13.45
N ALA A 247 -0.70 7.90 -14.31
CA ALA A 247 -0.79 9.26 -14.84
C ALA A 247 -1.23 10.27 -13.76
N MET A 248 -2.23 9.92 -12.93
CA MET A 248 -2.71 10.77 -11.84
C MET A 248 -1.65 10.98 -10.74
N ILE A 249 -0.91 9.93 -10.36
CA ILE A 249 0.22 10.01 -9.42
C ILE A 249 1.25 11.03 -9.92
N ARG A 250 1.63 10.95 -11.20
CA ARG A 250 2.57 11.90 -11.81
C ARG A 250 2.00 13.30 -11.93
N ALA A 251 0.69 13.44 -12.16
CA ALA A 251 0.03 14.73 -12.17
C ALA A 251 0.09 15.42 -10.80
N VAL A 252 -0.12 14.69 -9.71
CA VAL A 252 0.04 15.20 -8.34
C VAL A 252 1.48 15.59 -8.05
N GLN A 253 2.46 14.73 -8.39
CA GLN A 253 3.88 15.06 -8.22
C GLN A 253 4.27 16.32 -9.01
N TRP A 254 3.76 16.48 -10.23
CA TRP A 254 4.00 17.68 -11.04
C TRP A 254 3.27 18.92 -10.49
N ALA A 255 2.07 18.78 -9.95
CA ALA A 255 1.37 19.88 -9.29
C ALA A 255 2.18 20.40 -8.10
N SER A 256 2.69 19.49 -7.26
CA SER A 256 3.39 19.81 -6.02
C SER A 256 4.85 20.21 -6.19
N TYR A 257 5.57 19.57 -7.13
CA TYR A 257 6.99 19.85 -7.35
C TYR A 257 7.27 20.62 -8.64
N GLY A 258 6.43 20.48 -9.66
CA GLY A 258 6.71 21.03 -10.99
C GLY A 258 7.63 20.17 -11.83
N ASP A 259 8.31 20.84 -12.76
CA ASP A 259 9.26 20.18 -13.65
C ASP A 259 10.53 19.86 -12.87
N VAL A 260 10.56 18.67 -12.29
CA VAL A 260 11.74 18.10 -11.63
C VAL A 260 12.44 17.18 -12.62
N ASP A 261 13.68 17.51 -12.97
CA ASP A 261 14.56 16.72 -13.85
C ASP A 261 15.58 15.86 -13.08
N VAL A 262 15.68 16.06 -11.76
CA VAL A 262 16.52 15.28 -10.84
C VAL A 262 15.76 14.15 -10.14
N PRO A 263 16.45 13.14 -9.58
CA PRO A 263 15.83 12.15 -8.70
C PRO A 263 15.20 12.81 -7.46
N PHE A 264 14.08 12.27 -6.98
CA PHE A 264 13.42 12.75 -5.76
C PHE A 264 12.84 11.60 -4.91
N PRO A 265 12.71 11.79 -3.58
CA PRO A 265 12.14 10.77 -2.69
C PRO A 265 10.60 10.81 -2.72
N ALA A 266 9.98 9.64 -2.83
CA ALA A 266 8.54 9.42 -2.72
C ALA A 266 8.28 8.39 -1.62
N PRO A 267 7.86 8.83 -0.42
CA PRO A 267 7.48 7.92 0.65
C PRO A 267 6.32 6.99 0.26
N GLN A 268 6.30 5.78 0.79
CA GLN A 268 5.26 4.77 0.53
C GLN A 268 4.95 3.96 1.80
N VAL A 269 3.72 3.43 1.88
CA VAL A 269 3.18 2.75 3.07
C VAL A 269 3.97 1.49 3.48
N SER A 270 4.68 0.87 2.55
CA SER A 270 5.52 -0.31 2.81
C SER A 270 6.77 -0.31 1.95
N ASN A 271 7.69 -1.24 2.15
CA ASN A 271 8.87 -1.46 1.32
C ASN A 271 8.65 -2.47 0.17
N ALA A 272 7.40 -2.82 -0.12
CA ALA A 272 7.05 -3.74 -1.19
C ALA A 272 6.31 -3.01 -2.31
N ASN A 273 6.11 -3.68 -3.44
CA ASN A 273 5.24 -3.16 -4.49
C ASN A 273 3.77 -3.17 -4.05
N LEU A 274 3.36 -4.14 -3.24
CA LEU A 274 1.99 -4.32 -2.76
C LEU A 274 1.99 -4.62 -1.27
N THR A 275 0.98 -4.10 -0.57
CA THR A 275 0.68 -4.32 0.84
C THR A 275 -0.62 -5.11 0.92
N ALA A 276 -0.61 -6.32 1.48
CA ALA A 276 -1.81 -7.15 1.56
C ALA A 276 -2.35 -7.23 2.99
N VAL A 277 -3.66 -7.04 3.11
CA VAL A 277 -4.46 -7.38 4.29
C VAL A 277 -5.71 -8.10 3.80
N VAL A 278 -6.11 -9.14 4.53
CA VAL A 278 -7.40 -9.80 4.29
C VAL A 278 -8.36 -9.27 5.36
N ARG A 279 -9.54 -8.85 4.95
CA ARG A 279 -10.62 -8.53 5.87
C ARG A 279 -11.71 -9.57 5.73
N PHE A 280 -12.32 -9.89 6.85
CA PHE A 280 -13.25 -10.99 6.91
C PHE A 280 -14.54 -10.59 7.62
N ASP A 281 -15.63 -10.84 6.93
CA ASP A 281 -16.99 -10.42 7.25
C ASP A 281 -17.78 -11.64 7.70
N GLY A 282 -18.10 -11.64 9.00
CA GLY A 282 -18.75 -12.75 9.68
C GLY A 282 -20.27 -12.71 9.59
N ASP A 283 -20.85 -12.46 8.42
CA ASP A 283 -22.31 -12.30 8.25
C ASP A 283 -23.08 -13.51 8.76
N ASN A 284 -22.53 -14.72 8.61
CA ASN A 284 -23.12 -15.95 9.10
C ASN A 284 -22.44 -16.47 10.38
N SER A 285 -22.05 -15.55 11.28
CA SER A 285 -21.48 -15.83 12.61
C SER A 285 -22.31 -16.83 13.47
N GLY A 286 -23.56 -17.09 13.11
CA GLY A 286 -24.42 -18.07 13.76
C GLY A 286 -24.25 -19.52 13.32
N ASP A 287 -23.53 -19.80 12.23
CA ASP A 287 -23.25 -21.16 11.74
C ASP A 287 -21.86 -21.64 12.19
N LEU A 288 -21.84 -22.56 13.16
CA LEU A 288 -20.59 -23.08 13.72
C LEU A 288 -19.71 -23.79 12.69
N ASN A 289 -20.28 -24.50 11.71
CA ASN A 289 -19.49 -25.26 10.74
C ASN A 289 -18.76 -24.31 9.79
N TYR A 290 -19.43 -23.25 9.34
CA TYR A 290 -18.81 -22.25 8.49
C TYR A 290 -17.70 -21.51 9.22
N GLN A 291 -17.99 -21.07 10.45
CA GLN A 291 -17.01 -20.39 11.29
C GLN A 291 -15.77 -21.27 11.58
N LEU A 292 -15.95 -22.57 11.84
CA LEU A 292 -14.84 -23.51 12.03
C LEU A 292 -13.97 -23.66 10.79
N LYS A 293 -14.58 -23.84 9.61
CA LYS A 293 -13.83 -23.98 8.35
C LYS A 293 -13.04 -22.70 8.06
N THR A 294 -13.70 -21.55 8.15
CA THR A 294 -13.13 -20.24 7.90
C THR A 294 -11.97 -19.90 8.83
N LEU A 295 -12.17 -19.93 10.15
CA LEU A 295 -11.12 -19.51 11.09
C LEU A 295 -9.88 -20.41 11.03
N ASN A 296 -10.05 -21.70 10.72
CA ASN A 296 -8.93 -22.60 10.49
C ASN A 296 -8.20 -22.28 9.18
N PHE A 297 -8.92 -22.00 8.09
CA PHE A 297 -8.31 -21.57 6.84
C PHE A 297 -7.50 -20.27 7.01
N LEU A 298 -8.10 -19.26 7.63
CA LEU A 298 -7.44 -17.98 7.90
C LEU A 298 -6.21 -18.11 8.81
N THR A 299 -6.24 -19.06 9.75
CA THR A 299 -5.07 -19.41 10.56
C THR A 299 -3.94 -19.98 9.69
N GLY A 300 -4.28 -20.85 8.73
CA GLY A 300 -3.33 -21.41 7.75
C GLY A 300 -2.69 -20.32 6.90
N VAL A 301 -3.50 -19.44 6.31
CA VAL A 301 -3.02 -18.29 5.51
C VAL A 301 -2.01 -17.45 6.28
N ALA A 302 -2.28 -17.13 7.55
CA ALA A 302 -1.36 -16.38 8.41
C ALA A 302 -0.05 -17.14 8.67
N GLN A 303 -0.11 -18.44 8.90
CA GLN A 303 1.08 -19.28 9.16
C GLN A 303 1.95 -19.47 7.92
N ASP A 304 1.33 -19.59 6.74
CA ASP A 304 2.00 -20.01 5.51
C ASP A 304 2.45 -18.83 4.65
N THR A 305 1.75 -17.70 4.73
CA THR A 305 2.02 -16.51 3.89
C THR A 305 2.47 -15.30 4.72
N GLY A 306 2.05 -15.22 5.98
CA GLY A 306 2.24 -14.05 6.83
C GLY A 306 1.15 -12.99 6.69
N VAL A 307 0.23 -13.11 5.72
CA VAL A 307 -0.95 -12.24 5.62
C VAL A 307 -1.90 -12.59 6.75
N VAL A 308 -2.19 -11.61 7.61
CA VAL A 308 -3.06 -11.79 8.78
C VAL A 308 -4.39 -11.08 8.55
N PRO A 309 -5.52 -11.68 8.98
CA PRO A 309 -6.80 -11.06 8.74
C PRO A 309 -7.23 -10.10 9.84
N LEU A 310 -8.07 -9.12 9.47
CA LEU A 310 -9.04 -8.52 10.38
C LEU A 310 -10.32 -9.36 10.32
N TYR A 311 -10.66 -10.06 11.40
CA TYR A 311 -11.84 -10.91 11.49
C TYR A 311 -12.93 -10.22 12.29
N THR A 312 -14.13 -10.10 11.74
CA THR A 312 -15.26 -9.47 12.43
C THR A 312 -16.41 -10.44 12.69
N TRP A 313 -17.11 -10.24 13.81
CA TRP A 313 -18.32 -10.98 14.15
C TRP A 313 -19.54 -10.07 14.15
N VAL A 314 -20.67 -10.60 13.69
CA VAL A 314 -21.99 -10.10 14.08
C VAL A 314 -22.29 -10.66 15.46
N SER A 315 -22.04 -9.88 16.51
CA SER A 315 -21.91 -10.42 17.87
C SER A 315 -23.15 -11.18 18.34
N SER A 316 -24.35 -10.69 18.01
CA SER A 316 -25.60 -11.34 18.42
C SER A 316 -25.83 -12.70 17.76
N PHE A 317 -25.25 -12.92 16.59
CA PHE A 317 -25.37 -14.18 15.85
C PHE A 317 -24.46 -15.25 16.45
N VAL A 318 -23.28 -14.87 16.95
CA VAL A 318 -22.30 -15.78 17.60
C VAL A 318 -22.92 -16.60 18.72
N LYS A 319 -23.93 -16.06 19.42
CA LYS A 319 -24.69 -16.79 20.45
C LYS A 319 -25.28 -18.12 19.95
N LYS A 320 -25.62 -18.22 18.66
CA LYS A 320 -26.14 -19.45 18.04
C LYS A 320 -25.05 -20.49 17.81
N ALA A 321 -23.88 -20.06 17.35
CA ALA A 321 -22.73 -20.94 17.09
C ALA A 321 -22.02 -21.38 18.39
N GLY A 322 -22.08 -20.57 19.44
CA GLY A 322 -21.52 -20.86 20.76
C GLY A 322 -20.13 -20.25 20.97
N TRP A 323 -20.04 -19.32 21.94
CA TRP A 323 -18.79 -18.65 22.29
C TRP A 323 -17.70 -19.60 22.80
N ASP A 324 -18.07 -20.69 23.49
CA ASP A 324 -17.11 -21.69 23.99
C ASP A 324 -16.32 -22.38 22.86
N LYS A 325 -16.90 -22.44 21.65
CA LYS A 325 -16.26 -23.01 20.46
C LYS A 325 -15.48 -21.98 19.66
N LEU A 326 -16.00 -20.77 19.53
CA LEU A 326 -15.42 -19.74 18.67
C LEU A 326 -14.32 -18.91 19.36
N ALA A 327 -14.41 -18.70 20.67
CA ALA A 327 -13.42 -17.92 21.41
C ALA A 327 -11.98 -18.47 21.34
N PRO A 328 -11.73 -19.79 21.46
CA PRO A 328 -10.39 -20.35 21.25
C PRO A 328 -9.82 -20.05 19.86
N LEU A 329 -10.66 -20.03 18.83
CA LEU A 329 -10.25 -19.81 17.43
C LEU A 329 -9.96 -18.35 17.15
N GLY A 330 -10.81 -17.44 17.60
CA GLY A 330 -10.55 -16.00 17.53
C GLY A 330 -9.26 -15.62 18.24
N LYS A 331 -9.01 -16.21 19.43
CA LYS A 331 -7.75 -15.98 20.15
C LYS A 331 -6.53 -16.56 19.44
N ARG A 332 -6.67 -17.73 18.79
CA ARG A 332 -5.60 -18.32 17.97
C ARG A 332 -5.20 -17.38 16.84
N LEU A 333 -6.18 -16.79 16.15
CA LEU A 333 -5.94 -15.85 15.07
C LEU A 333 -5.24 -14.58 15.57
N GLU A 334 -5.70 -14.02 16.69
CA GLU A 334 -5.07 -12.84 17.31
C GLU A 334 -3.62 -13.10 17.73
N ASN A 335 -3.32 -14.30 18.24
CA ASN A 335 -1.97 -14.69 18.62
C ASN A 335 -1.01 -14.76 17.43
N LEU A 336 -1.52 -14.92 16.20
CA LEU A 336 -0.73 -14.88 14.96
C LEU A 336 -0.58 -13.46 14.38
N GLY A 337 -1.13 -12.45 15.06
CA GLY A 337 -1.10 -11.04 14.62
C GLY A 337 -2.37 -10.58 13.91
N GLY A 338 -3.37 -11.46 13.75
CA GLY A 338 -4.70 -11.04 13.30
C GLY A 338 -5.39 -10.14 14.33
N GLU A 339 -6.51 -9.55 13.91
CA GLU A 339 -7.32 -8.71 14.79
C GLU A 339 -8.76 -9.19 14.83
N ILE A 340 -9.37 -9.10 16.01
CA ILE A 340 -10.81 -9.30 16.18
C ILE A 340 -11.46 -7.93 16.20
N GLY A 341 -12.35 -7.70 15.24
CA GLY A 341 -13.15 -6.49 15.12
C GLY A 341 -14.64 -6.76 15.31
N THR A 342 -15.45 -5.74 15.04
CA THR A 342 -16.92 -5.83 15.04
C THR A 342 -17.49 -5.67 13.65
N HIS A 343 -18.54 -6.43 13.35
CA HIS A 343 -19.40 -6.28 12.19
C HIS A 343 -20.81 -5.82 12.61
N SER A 344 -20.84 -4.92 13.59
CA SER A 344 -22.03 -4.52 14.38
C SER A 344 -22.63 -5.66 15.23
N LYS A 345 -23.74 -5.38 15.90
CA LYS A 345 -24.39 -6.32 16.82
C LYS A 345 -25.39 -7.19 16.08
N PHE A 346 -26.25 -6.57 15.27
CA PHE A 346 -27.35 -7.26 14.57
C PHE A 346 -27.22 -7.21 13.05
N HIS A 347 -26.14 -6.62 12.50
CA HIS A 347 -25.95 -6.43 11.07
C HIS A 347 -26.98 -5.45 10.46
N GLU A 348 -27.34 -4.39 11.18
CA GLU A 348 -28.43 -3.46 10.81
C GLU A 348 -28.00 -1.97 10.74
N ILE A 349 -26.82 -1.69 10.19
CA ILE A 349 -26.41 -0.29 9.95
C ILE A 349 -27.06 0.19 8.65
N ASP A 350 -28.05 1.08 8.79
CA ASP A 350 -28.88 1.57 7.70
C ASP A 350 -29.07 3.11 7.74
N ARG A 351 -29.88 3.69 6.85
CA ARG A 351 -30.12 5.15 6.82
C ARG A 351 -31.01 5.68 7.95
N LYS A 352 -31.57 4.82 8.81
CA LYS A 352 -32.49 5.16 9.90
C LYS A 352 -31.81 5.02 11.27
N MET A 353 -30.51 5.21 11.32
CA MET A 353 -29.76 5.13 12.56
C MET A 353 -30.10 6.32 13.47
N THR A 354 -30.44 6.00 14.72
CA THR A 354 -30.58 6.99 15.81
C THR A 354 -29.36 6.88 16.72
N PRO A 355 -29.08 7.88 17.57
CA PRO A 355 -27.98 7.78 18.55
C PRO A 355 -28.06 6.53 19.44
N ASP A 356 -29.28 6.08 19.80
CA ASP A 356 -29.49 4.85 20.55
C ASP A 356 -29.16 3.60 19.73
N ARG A 357 -29.57 3.55 18.45
CA ARG A 357 -29.22 2.43 17.56
C ARG A 357 -27.72 2.36 17.29
N TRP A 358 -27.04 3.50 17.09
CA TRP A 358 -25.58 3.54 16.95
C TRP A 358 -24.88 2.95 18.17
N ARG A 359 -25.32 3.32 19.38
CA ARG A 359 -24.79 2.73 20.61
C ARG A 359 -25.06 1.23 20.71
N GLU A 360 -26.29 0.80 20.41
CA GLU A 360 -26.64 -0.61 20.48
C GLU A 360 -25.84 -1.47 19.48
N GLU A 361 -25.74 -1.01 18.23
CA GLU A 361 -25.04 -1.73 17.17
C GLU A 361 -23.53 -1.79 17.38
N LEU A 362 -22.92 -0.68 17.81
CA LEU A 362 -21.47 -0.59 17.88
C LEU A 362 -20.93 -0.87 19.29
N ASP A 363 -21.35 -0.09 20.29
CA ASP A 363 -20.87 -0.25 21.67
C ASP A 363 -21.34 -1.60 22.25
N GLY A 364 -22.61 -1.94 22.00
CA GLY A 364 -23.17 -3.22 22.42
C GLY A 364 -22.50 -4.43 21.77
N SER A 365 -22.03 -4.30 20.52
CA SER A 365 -21.27 -5.37 19.86
C SER A 365 -19.89 -5.55 20.50
N VAL A 366 -19.16 -4.45 20.72
CA VAL A 366 -17.85 -4.47 21.37
C VAL A 366 -17.93 -5.09 22.76
N GLU A 367 -18.87 -4.64 23.58
CA GLU A 367 -19.08 -5.17 24.93
C GLU A 367 -19.38 -6.67 24.90
N GLU A 368 -20.26 -7.10 24.00
CA GLU A 368 -20.64 -8.51 23.89
C GLU A 368 -19.44 -9.39 23.49
N ILE A 369 -18.66 -8.99 22.49
CA ILE A 369 -17.50 -9.77 22.04
C ILE A 369 -16.45 -9.84 23.16
N GLU A 370 -16.02 -8.70 23.70
CA GLU A 370 -14.94 -8.66 24.70
C GLU A 370 -15.31 -9.43 25.99
N GLN A 371 -16.55 -9.29 26.47
CA GLN A 371 -17.02 -9.98 27.67
C GLN A 371 -17.12 -11.48 27.46
N ASN A 372 -17.68 -11.93 26.33
CA ASN A 372 -17.80 -13.37 26.07
C ASN A 372 -16.44 -14.02 25.86
N MET A 373 -15.55 -13.40 25.08
CA MET A 373 -14.17 -13.88 24.91
C MET A 373 -13.45 -14.05 26.25
N ARG A 374 -13.57 -13.06 27.15
CA ARG A 374 -13.00 -13.13 28.50
C ARG A 374 -13.66 -14.22 29.35
N ALA A 375 -14.99 -14.34 29.32
CA ALA A 375 -15.73 -15.33 30.10
C ALA A 375 -15.37 -16.77 29.73
N GLN A 376 -15.01 -17.02 28.46
CA GLN A 376 -14.53 -18.32 27.99
C GLN A 376 -13.04 -18.58 28.27
N GLY A 377 -12.32 -17.64 28.90
CA GLY A 377 -10.90 -17.77 29.21
C GLY A 377 -9.94 -17.37 28.07
N PHE A 378 -10.44 -16.69 27.04
CA PHE A 378 -9.67 -16.28 25.86
C PHE A 378 -9.73 -14.76 25.64
N PRO A 379 -9.26 -13.92 26.59
CA PRO A 379 -9.33 -12.48 26.45
C PRO A 379 -8.56 -12.00 25.21
N ILE A 380 -9.20 -11.13 24.43
CA ILE A 380 -8.62 -10.45 23.27
C ILE A 380 -8.16 -9.04 23.64
N ARG A 381 -7.43 -8.40 22.71
CA ARG A 381 -7.15 -6.96 22.75
C ARG A 381 -8.47 -6.18 22.66
N LYS A 382 -8.40 -4.92 23.06
CA LYS A 382 -9.51 -3.98 22.88
C LYS A 382 -9.88 -3.92 21.40
N ILE A 383 -11.17 -3.99 21.09
CA ILE A 383 -11.65 -3.83 19.72
C ILE A 383 -11.46 -2.37 19.30
N GLN A 384 -10.69 -2.17 18.23
CA GLN A 384 -10.41 -0.86 17.64
C GLN A 384 -10.74 -0.80 16.15
N SER A 385 -11.25 -1.89 15.60
CA SER A 385 -11.54 -2.05 14.18
C SER A 385 -12.97 -2.46 13.92
N MET A 386 -13.55 -1.89 12.86
CA MET A 386 -14.90 -2.17 12.38
C MET A 386 -14.88 -2.42 10.89
N ILE A 387 -15.63 -3.43 10.44
CA ILE A 387 -16.02 -3.56 9.03
C ILE A 387 -17.52 -3.27 8.94
N ASN A 388 -17.95 -2.50 7.94
CA ASN A 388 -19.35 -2.13 7.76
C ASN A 388 -20.22 -3.32 7.31
N PRO A 389 -21.34 -3.63 7.99
CA PRO A 389 -22.29 -4.69 7.57
C PRO A 389 -23.30 -4.27 6.49
N GLY A 390 -23.47 -2.98 6.23
CA GLY A 390 -24.36 -2.50 5.16
C GLY A 390 -23.56 -2.14 3.91
N ASP A 391 -24.24 -1.70 2.85
CA ASP A 391 -23.55 -1.17 1.67
C ASP A 391 -22.54 -0.10 2.11
N THR A 392 -22.95 0.94 2.82
CA THR A 392 -22.05 2.04 3.19
C THR A 392 -22.52 2.79 4.43
N ILE A 393 -21.60 3.53 5.06
CA ILE A 393 -21.94 4.56 6.04
C ILE A 393 -21.71 5.91 5.36
N PRO A 394 -22.73 6.77 5.30
CA PRO A 394 -22.57 8.16 4.89
C PRO A 394 -21.42 8.83 5.69
N MET A 395 -20.47 9.53 5.04
CA MET A 395 -19.42 10.33 5.70
C MET A 395 -19.95 11.29 6.78
N GLU A 396 -21.18 11.80 6.65
CA GLU A 396 -21.80 12.64 7.70
C GLU A 396 -21.96 11.91 9.05
N ASP A 397 -22.07 10.57 9.01
CA ASP A 397 -22.17 9.69 10.17
C ASP A 397 -20.80 9.10 10.60
N TYR A 398 -19.69 9.41 9.91
CA TYR A 398 -18.37 8.92 10.31
C TYR A 398 -17.97 9.36 11.71
N GLY A 399 -18.55 10.44 12.25
CA GLY A 399 -18.37 10.82 13.64
C GLY A 399 -18.77 9.72 14.62
N GLU A 400 -19.82 8.95 14.32
CA GLU A 400 -20.29 7.84 15.15
C GLU A 400 -19.31 6.66 15.13
N VAL A 401 -18.71 6.38 13.98
CA VAL A 401 -17.70 5.31 13.84
C VAL A 401 -16.37 5.74 14.47
N ALA A 402 -15.90 6.93 14.12
CA ALA A 402 -14.60 7.47 14.51
C ALA A 402 -14.49 7.78 16.01
N GLY A 403 -15.62 7.98 16.70
CA GLY A 403 -15.65 8.10 18.16
C GLY A 403 -15.36 6.79 18.91
N ARG A 404 -15.43 5.65 18.22
CA ARG A 404 -15.36 4.30 18.81
C ARG A 404 -14.16 3.51 18.30
N PHE A 405 -13.88 3.61 17.01
CA PHE A 405 -12.88 2.83 16.32
C PHE A 405 -11.76 3.71 15.80
N SER A 406 -10.58 3.11 15.67
CA SER A 406 -9.41 3.78 15.11
C SER A 406 -9.18 3.40 13.65
N PHE A 407 -9.71 2.25 13.24
CA PHE A 407 -9.59 1.70 11.90
C PHE A 407 -10.95 1.18 11.42
N TYR A 408 -11.34 1.58 10.22
CA TYR A 408 -12.64 1.24 9.64
C TYR A 408 -12.45 0.77 8.20
N MET A 409 -13.21 -0.25 7.83
CA MET A 409 -13.27 -0.74 6.47
C MET A 409 -14.73 -0.73 6.00
N THR A 410 -14.95 -0.16 4.82
CA THR A 410 -16.27 0.01 4.17
C THR A 410 -16.68 -1.24 3.38
N HIS A 411 -17.88 -1.28 2.82
CA HIS A 411 -18.43 -2.42 2.08
C HIS A 411 -19.06 -2.03 0.71
N GLY A 412 -19.03 -0.76 0.30
CA GLY A 412 -20.16 -0.17 -0.43
C GLY A 412 -19.98 0.31 -1.85
N LEU A 413 -19.21 1.37 -2.03
CA LEU A 413 -19.23 2.09 -3.30
C LEU A 413 -18.48 1.31 -4.40
N GLU A 414 -17.62 0.40 -3.99
CA GLU A 414 -16.74 -0.43 -4.81
C GLU A 414 -17.45 -1.59 -5.49
N GLN A 415 -18.68 -1.91 -5.09
CA GLN A 415 -19.47 -3.02 -5.65
C GLN A 415 -19.88 -2.78 -7.12
N SER A 416 -20.13 -1.51 -7.47
CA SER A 416 -20.52 -1.12 -8.83
C SER A 416 -19.37 -0.54 -9.65
N VAL A 417 -18.44 0.16 -8.99
CA VAL A 417 -17.25 0.78 -9.60
C VAL A 417 -16.10 0.72 -8.59
N PRO A 418 -15.26 -0.31 -8.60
CA PRO A 418 -14.18 -0.43 -7.63
C PRO A 418 -13.19 0.72 -7.86
N LEU A 419 -13.14 1.66 -6.93
CA LEU A 419 -12.02 2.58 -6.93
C LEU A 419 -10.82 1.83 -6.43
N GLY A 420 -9.81 1.77 -7.30
CA GLY A 420 -8.68 0.90 -7.12
C GLY A 420 -8.04 0.93 -5.74
N PHE A 421 -7.96 2.06 -5.01
CA PHE A 421 -7.07 2.17 -3.84
C PHE A 421 -7.55 3.14 -2.75
N GLY A 422 -8.86 3.25 -2.50
CA GLY A 422 -9.38 4.22 -1.53
C GLY A 422 -8.85 3.96 -0.12
N ASN A 423 -8.08 4.89 0.43
CA ASN A 423 -7.78 4.96 1.86
C ASN A 423 -7.95 6.40 2.30
N MET A 424 -8.45 6.64 3.50
CA MET A 424 -8.67 7.99 4.01
C MET A 424 -8.26 8.07 5.47
N THR A 425 -7.43 9.05 5.83
CA THR A 425 -7.33 9.47 7.23
C THR A 425 -8.29 10.64 7.43
N TRP A 426 -9.38 10.41 8.16
CA TRP A 426 -10.40 11.42 8.44
C TRP A 426 -9.82 12.58 9.24
N PHE A 427 -10.26 13.81 8.97
CA PHE A 427 -9.60 15.02 9.52
C PHE A 427 -10.54 16.07 10.13
N THR A 428 -11.86 15.96 10.01
CA THR A 428 -12.76 16.96 10.62
C THR A 428 -13.13 16.59 12.05
N GLY A 429 -13.45 17.61 12.86
CA GLY A 429 -13.82 17.43 14.27
C GLY A 429 -12.69 16.89 15.16
N ALA A 430 -13.07 16.12 16.18
CA ALA A 430 -12.16 15.61 17.20
C ALA A 430 -11.38 14.34 16.79
N ASN A 431 -11.76 13.68 15.71
CA ASN A 431 -11.28 12.33 15.37
C ASN A 431 -10.32 12.32 14.17
N LYS A 432 -9.34 13.23 14.15
CA LYS A 432 -8.42 13.43 13.02
C LYS A 432 -7.46 12.26 12.74
N ASP A 433 -7.44 11.26 13.62
CA ASP A 433 -6.59 10.07 13.49
C ASP A 433 -7.38 8.84 13.06
N PHE A 434 -8.67 8.98 12.75
CA PHE A 434 -9.47 7.88 12.25
C PHE A 434 -9.01 7.47 10.85
N VAL A 435 -8.81 6.18 10.64
CA VAL A 435 -8.37 5.61 9.36
C VAL A 435 -9.51 4.81 8.77
N LEU A 436 -9.79 5.08 7.51
CA LEU A 436 -10.71 4.37 6.67
C LEU A 436 -9.93 3.70 5.53
N LEU A 437 -10.28 2.46 5.21
CA LEU A 437 -9.75 1.74 4.07
C LEU A 437 -10.90 1.11 3.27
N GLU A 438 -11.01 1.52 2.01
CA GLU A 438 -11.99 0.97 1.08
C GLU A 438 -11.69 -0.49 0.75
N ASN A 439 -12.71 -1.19 0.25
CA ASN A 439 -12.48 -2.49 -0.35
C ASN A 439 -11.56 -2.35 -1.56
N SER A 440 -10.55 -3.20 -1.69
CA SER A 440 -9.86 -3.31 -2.97
C SER A 440 -9.14 -4.63 -3.12
N PRO A 441 -9.49 -5.45 -4.11
CA PRO A 441 -10.49 -5.23 -5.17
C PRO A 441 -11.91 -5.71 -4.77
N HIS A 442 -12.65 -6.38 -5.65
CA HIS A 442 -14.07 -6.71 -5.42
C HIS A 442 -14.25 -7.77 -4.34
N PRO A 443 -15.33 -7.68 -3.54
CA PRO A 443 -15.54 -8.67 -2.48
C PRO A 443 -15.98 -10.01 -3.05
N ASP A 444 -15.68 -11.11 -2.36
CA ASP A 444 -16.06 -12.45 -2.81
C ASP A 444 -17.59 -12.63 -2.93
N TYR A 445 -18.39 -11.87 -2.18
CA TYR A 445 -19.83 -11.77 -2.34
C TYR A 445 -20.22 -11.33 -3.75
N GLN A 446 -19.54 -10.32 -4.29
CA GLN A 446 -19.82 -9.81 -5.64
C GLN A 446 -19.57 -10.87 -6.70
N TRP A 447 -18.50 -11.66 -6.52
CA TRP A 447 -18.13 -12.72 -7.45
C TRP A 447 -19.07 -13.93 -7.39
N PHE A 448 -19.46 -14.37 -6.20
CA PHE A 448 -20.14 -15.65 -5.99
C PHE A 448 -21.66 -15.50 -5.72
N TYR A 449 -22.12 -14.36 -5.23
CA TYR A 449 -23.47 -14.19 -4.67
C TYR A 449 -24.27 -13.02 -5.24
N ASP A 450 -23.66 -12.00 -5.85
CA ASP A 450 -24.40 -10.95 -6.56
C ASP A 450 -25.14 -11.54 -7.79
N PRO A 451 -26.45 -11.28 -7.95
CA PRO A 451 -27.24 -11.85 -9.05
C PRO A 451 -26.92 -11.27 -10.44
N THR A 452 -26.26 -10.11 -10.51
CA THR A 452 -25.86 -9.43 -11.74
C THR A 452 -24.50 -9.90 -12.26
N TRP A 453 -23.74 -10.66 -11.45
CA TRP A 453 -22.46 -11.27 -11.80
C TRP A 453 -22.66 -12.79 -11.96
N SER A 454 -22.08 -13.38 -13.01
CA SER A 454 -22.27 -14.81 -13.28
C SER A 454 -21.02 -15.44 -13.87
N TYR A 455 -20.15 -15.92 -12.98
CA TYR A 455 -18.85 -16.49 -13.31
C TYR A 455 -18.65 -17.86 -12.65
N THR A 456 -17.88 -18.72 -13.31
CA THR A 456 -17.34 -19.92 -12.67
C THR A 456 -16.24 -19.54 -11.67
N THR A 457 -16.01 -20.36 -10.64
CA THR A 457 -14.87 -20.18 -9.71
C THR A 457 -13.55 -19.96 -10.46
N ALA A 458 -13.30 -20.71 -11.54
CA ALA A 458 -12.08 -20.56 -12.33
C ALA A 458 -11.94 -19.19 -13.02
N GLN A 459 -13.04 -18.62 -13.52
CA GLN A 459 -13.04 -17.27 -14.11
C GLN A 459 -12.81 -16.20 -13.03
N ILE A 460 -13.43 -16.37 -11.87
CA ILE A 460 -13.26 -15.48 -10.71
C ILE A 460 -11.80 -15.49 -10.28
N THR A 461 -11.21 -16.68 -10.09
CA THR A 461 -9.79 -16.84 -9.74
C THR A 461 -8.87 -16.16 -10.75
N ALA A 462 -9.09 -16.37 -12.06
CA ALA A 462 -8.25 -15.77 -13.09
C ALA A 462 -8.36 -14.23 -13.11
N ASN A 463 -9.56 -13.68 -12.90
CA ASN A 463 -9.75 -12.23 -12.81
C ASN A 463 -9.04 -11.66 -11.58
N GLU A 464 -9.19 -12.31 -10.43
CA GLU A 464 -8.60 -11.86 -9.17
C GLU A 464 -7.06 -11.89 -9.21
N GLU A 465 -6.48 -12.98 -9.73
CA GLU A 465 -5.04 -13.07 -9.94
C GLU A 465 -4.51 -11.97 -10.88
N ALA A 466 -5.27 -11.64 -11.93
CA ALA A 466 -4.89 -10.58 -12.86
C ALA A 466 -5.01 -9.18 -12.22
N ILE A 467 -5.98 -8.95 -11.33
CA ILE A 467 -6.07 -7.70 -10.55
C ILE A 467 -4.86 -7.58 -9.63
N PHE A 468 -4.59 -8.64 -8.85
CA PHE A 468 -3.43 -8.69 -7.97
C PHE A 468 -2.13 -8.40 -8.74
N ASP A 469 -1.93 -9.07 -9.88
CA ASP A 469 -0.74 -8.91 -10.70
C ASP A 469 -0.60 -7.49 -11.26
N HIS A 470 -1.70 -6.86 -11.71
CA HIS A 470 -1.69 -5.46 -12.16
C HIS A 470 -1.34 -4.50 -11.00
N MET A 471 -1.94 -4.68 -9.83
CA MET A 471 -1.61 -3.87 -8.65
C MET A 471 -0.14 -4.02 -8.26
N PHE A 472 0.38 -5.25 -8.26
CA PHE A 472 1.76 -5.54 -7.90
C PHE A 472 2.78 -5.06 -8.95
N HIS A 473 2.56 -5.35 -10.24
CA HIS A 473 3.57 -5.10 -11.29
C HIS A 473 3.46 -3.70 -11.91
N ASN A 474 2.25 -3.14 -12.02
CA ASN A 474 2.01 -1.94 -12.82
C ASN A 474 1.76 -0.69 -11.99
N VAL A 475 1.01 -0.82 -10.88
CA VAL A 475 0.81 0.30 -9.95
C VAL A 475 1.99 0.39 -8.98
N GLY A 476 2.25 -0.69 -8.25
CA GLY A 476 3.32 -0.80 -7.26
C GLY A 476 3.18 0.24 -6.13
N ARG A 477 4.31 0.71 -5.60
CA ARG A 477 4.37 1.79 -4.59
C ARG A 477 3.67 1.46 -3.26
N GLY A 478 3.69 0.19 -2.87
CA GLY A 478 3.08 -0.29 -1.64
C GLY A 478 1.56 -0.29 -1.68
N VAL A 479 0.97 -0.27 -2.87
CA VAL A 479 -0.48 -0.25 -3.07
C VAL A 479 -1.20 -1.31 -2.23
N ILE A 480 -2.35 -0.94 -1.66
CA ILE A 480 -3.03 -1.79 -0.67
C ILE A 480 -4.03 -2.70 -1.38
N PHE A 481 -3.83 -4.00 -1.20
CA PHE A 481 -4.78 -5.07 -1.52
C PHE A 481 -5.51 -5.40 -0.22
N ASN A 482 -6.72 -4.84 -0.09
CA ASN A 482 -7.64 -5.02 1.03
C ASN A 482 -8.80 -5.90 0.58
N GLU A 483 -8.55 -7.21 0.56
CA GLU A 483 -9.46 -8.19 0.00
C GLU A 483 -10.50 -8.65 1.03
N MET A 484 -11.76 -8.69 0.61
CA MET A 484 -12.92 -8.98 1.47
C MET A 484 -13.47 -10.38 1.24
N TRP A 485 -13.46 -11.19 2.31
CA TRP A 485 -14.01 -12.54 2.28
C TRP A 485 -15.14 -12.76 3.28
N HIS A 486 -16.06 -13.67 2.95
CA HIS A 486 -17.19 -14.04 3.81
C HIS A 486 -17.17 -15.52 4.20
N ASP A 487 -17.78 -15.87 5.34
CA ASP A 487 -17.79 -17.24 5.88
C ASP A 487 -18.57 -18.18 4.98
N TYR A 488 -19.72 -17.71 4.49
CA TYR A 488 -20.56 -18.45 3.58
C TYR A 488 -19.88 -18.66 2.23
N SER A 489 -19.09 -17.70 1.75
CA SER A 489 -18.33 -17.82 0.49
C SER A 489 -17.22 -18.87 0.59
N ILE A 490 -16.38 -18.80 1.63
CA ILE A 490 -15.32 -19.80 1.91
C ILE A 490 -15.93 -21.19 2.11
N SER A 491 -17.08 -21.24 2.76
CA SER A 491 -17.80 -22.49 3.02
C SER A 491 -18.56 -23.02 1.81
N SER A 492 -18.63 -22.26 0.71
CA SER A 492 -19.42 -22.60 -0.48
C SER A 492 -20.88 -22.87 -0.12
N ALA A 493 -21.43 -22.02 0.76
CA ALA A 493 -22.81 -22.10 1.18
C ALA A 493 -23.72 -22.04 -0.06
N PRO A 494 -24.77 -22.89 -0.11
CA PRO A 494 -25.65 -22.94 -1.24
C PRO A 494 -26.33 -21.58 -1.42
N VAL A 495 -26.50 -21.20 -2.69
CA VAL A 495 -27.17 -19.97 -3.06
C VAL A 495 -28.67 -20.25 -3.03
N ASN A 496 -29.45 -19.40 -2.36
CA ASN A 496 -30.90 -19.44 -2.49
C ASN A 496 -31.30 -19.17 -3.94
N GLU A 497 -31.93 -20.15 -4.59
CA GLU A 497 -32.36 -20.07 -5.99
C GLU A 497 -33.37 -18.93 -6.20
N GLY A 498 -32.87 -17.78 -6.66
CA GLY A 498 -33.67 -16.74 -7.30
C GLY A 498 -33.85 -17.03 -8.79
N LYS A 499 -34.90 -16.47 -9.42
CA LYS A 499 -35.39 -16.78 -10.78
C LYS A 499 -34.41 -16.48 -11.95
N ASP A 500 -33.15 -16.16 -11.69
CA ASP A 500 -32.21 -15.72 -12.71
C ASP A 500 -31.11 -16.76 -12.99
N LYS A 501 -30.80 -16.94 -14.28
CA LYS A 501 -29.91 -17.96 -14.86
C LYS A 501 -28.42 -17.70 -14.57
N ARG A 502 -28.04 -17.65 -13.29
CA ARG A 502 -26.64 -17.51 -12.89
C ARG A 502 -25.91 -18.85 -12.80
N ILE A 503 -24.58 -18.82 -12.88
CA ILE A 503 -23.75 -19.99 -12.62
C ILE A 503 -23.75 -20.28 -11.11
N THR A 504 -24.17 -21.47 -10.72
CA THR A 504 -24.03 -21.97 -9.34
C THR A 504 -22.72 -22.71 -9.19
N ASN A 505 -21.78 -22.13 -8.43
CA ASN A 505 -20.50 -22.77 -8.12
C ASN A 505 -20.67 -23.80 -7.00
N GLN A 506 -20.21 -25.02 -7.24
CA GLN A 506 -20.27 -26.11 -6.24
C GLN A 506 -19.16 -26.00 -5.19
N ASN A 507 -18.05 -25.35 -5.53
CA ASN A 507 -16.90 -25.16 -4.66
C ASN A 507 -16.18 -23.86 -5.01
N ASN A 508 -16.08 -22.96 -4.04
CA ASN A 508 -15.39 -21.69 -4.15
C ASN A 508 -13.95 -21.77 -3.63
N PHE A 509 -13.58 -22.85 -2.92
CA PHE A 509 -12.29 -22.98 -2.23
C PHE A 509 -11.05 -22.74 -3.12
N PRO A 510 -11.00 -23.18 -4.40
CA PRO A 510 -9.85 -22.95 -5.28
C PRO A 510 -9.48 -21.47 -5.48
N PHE A 511 -10.45 -20.56 -5.36
CA PHE A 511 -10.17 -19.12 -5.41
C PHE A 511 -9.27 -18.67 -4.25
N TYR A 512 -9.55 -19.13 -3.04
CA TYR A 512 -8.79 -18.75 -1.85
C TYR A 512 -7.40 -19.41 -1.84
N GLU A 513 -7.27 -20.66 -2.32
CA GLU A 513 -5.97 -21.34 -2.48
C GLU A 513 -5.06 -20.61 -3.48
N ALA A 514 -5.63 -20.06 -4.56
CA ALA A 514 -4.88 -19.25 -5.52
C ALA A 514 -4.37 -17.94 -4.90
N MET A 515 -5.21 -17.24 -4.13
CA MET A 515 -4.80 -16.03 -3.41
C MET A 515 -3.75 -16.31 -2.35
N GLU A 516 -3.91 -17.39 -1.58
CA GLU A 516 -2.90 -17.87 -0.63
C GLU A 516 -1.56 -18.13 -1.32
N THR A 517 -1.58 -18.75 -2.51
CA THR A 517 -0.39 -18.99 -3.32
C THR A 517 0.28 -17.68 -3.74
N LYS A 518 -0.48 -16.68 -4.21
CA LYS A 518 0.05 -15.34 -4.54
C LYS A 518 0.70 -14.69 -3.33
N PHE A 519 0.03 -14.71 -2.18
CA PHE A 519 0.56 -14.15 -0.94
C PHE A 519 1.85 -14.84 -0.48
N GLY A 520 1.93 -16.17 -0.61
CA GLY A 520 3.09 -16.97 -0.21
C GLY A 520 4.32 -16.81 -1.12
N THR A 521 4.12 -16.49 -2.40
CA THR A 521 5.18 -16.50 -3.43
C THR A 521 5.73 -15.11 -3.76
N LEU A 522 4.89 -14.08 -3.82
CA LEU A 522 5.32 -12.74 -4.24
C LEU A 522 5.83 -11.91 -3.06
N PRO A 523 6.84 -11.03 -3.25
CA PRO A 523 7.42 -10.23 -2.18
C PRO A 523 6.50 -9.04 -1.82
N ILE A 524 5.44 -9.34 -1.10
CA ILE A 524 4.44 -8.38 -0.62
C ILE A 524 4.68 -8.01 0.84
N TYR A 525 4.22 -6.83 1.25
CA TYR A 525 4.21 -6.44 2.66
C TYR A 525 2.93 -6.93 3.34
N CYS A 526 3.05 -7.48 4.54
CA CYS A 526 1.94 -8.15 5.24
C CYS A 526 1.75 -7.52 6.63
N PRO A 527 1.31 -6.26 6.79
CA PRO A 527 1.20 -5.62 8.10
C PRO A 527 0.18 -6.33 9.00
N GLU A 528 0.31 -6.14 10.32
CA GLU A 528 -0.87 -6.34 11.19
C GLU A 528 -1.90 -5.21 10.93
N PRO A 529 -3.22 -5.41 11.12
CA PRO A 529 -4.21 -4.38 10.78
C PRO A 529 -3.98 -3.03 11.49
N GLN A 530 -3.66 -3.04 12.80
CA GLN A 530 -3.28 -1.80 13.50
C GLN A 530 -1.97 -1.19 13.00
N GLU A 531 -1.00 -2.00 12.56
CA GLU A 531 0.23 -1.48 11.94
C GLU A 531 -0.12 -0.72 10.65
N LEU A 532 -0.99 -1.29 9.81
CA LEU A 532 -1.44 -0.62 8.58
C LEU A 532 -2.14 0.71 8.89
N ALA A 533 -3.03 0.74 9.89
CA ALA A 533 -3.69 1.98 10.32
C ALA A 533 -2.66 3.06 10.74
N GLN A 534 -1.64 2.68 11.52
CA GLN A 534 -0.60 3.62 11.94
C GLN A 534 0.25 4.11 10.76
N LYS A 535 0.57 3.24 9.80
CA LYS A 535 1.31 3.63 8.59
C LYS A 535 0.51 4.58 7.71
N LEU A 536 -0.79 4.36 7.56
CA LEU A 536 -1.69 5.28 6.86
C LEU A 536 -1.77 6.66 7.56
N ARG A 537 -1.84 6.69 8.89
CA ARG A 537 -1.74 7.94 9.67
C ARG A 537 -0.43 8.66 9.42
N ALA A 538 0.69 7.94 9.43
CA ALA A 538 2.01 8.51 9.16
C ALA A 538 2.05 9.16 7.77
N MET A 539 1.60 8.44 6.73
CA MET A 539 1.57 8.93 5.34
C MET A 539 0.83 10.27 5.20
N ALA A 540 -0.29 10.43 5.91
CA ALA A 540 -1.08 11.66 5.88
C ALA A 540 -0.45 12.81 6.69
N GLN A 541 0.21 12.49 7.81
CA GLN A 541 0.58 13.49 8.82
C GLN A 541 2.03 13.96 8.76
N TRP A 542 2.99 13.08 8.47
CA TRP A 542 4.41 13.44 8.53
C TRP A 542 4.75 14.59 7.58
N ASN A 543 5.76 15.35 7.94
CA ASN A 543 6.29 16.41 7.07
C ASN A 543 7.64 15.96 6.55
N TYR A 544 8.00 16.36 5.33
CA TYR A 544 9.37 16.18 4.87
C TYR A 544 9.82 17.31 3.96
N SER A 545 11.12 17.49 3.87
CA SER A 545 11.76 18.32 2.84
C SER A 545 12.83 17.50 2.15
N TRP A 546 13.22 17.91 0.95
CA TRP A 546 14.35 17.31 0.29
C TRP A 546 15.07 18.30 -0.61
N LYS A 547 16.33 18.01 -0.88
CA LYS A 547 17.10 18.60 -1.97
C LYS A 547 17.86 17.50 -2.68
N ALA A 548 18.05 17.65 -3.99
CA ALA A 548 18.67 16.62 -4.79
C ALA A 548 19.61 17.18 -5.86
N SER A 549 20.50 16.29 -6.27
CA SER A 549 21.35 16.34 -7.46
C SER A 549 21.27 14.97 -8.14
N ASP A 550 21.86 14.83 -9.32
CA ASP A 550 21.80 13.59 -10.09
C ASP A 550 22.24 12.32 -9.34
N ASP A 551 23.16 12.45 -8.38
CA ASP A 551 23.77 11.31 -7.66
C ASP A 551 23.45 11.30 -6.15
N THR A 552 22.68 12.26 -5.64
CA THR A 552 22.43 12.39 -4.20
C THR A 552 21.09 13.02 -3.91
N ILE A 553 20.36 12.41 -2.97
CA ILE A 553 19.16 12.97 -2.35
C ILE A 553 19.44 13.19 -0.87
N GLU A 554 19.16 14.38 -0.38
CA GLU A 554 19.13 14.71 1.05
C GLU A 554 17.69 15.02 1.43
N MET A 555 17.10 14.18 2.27
CA MET A 555 15.73 14.30 2.77
C MET A 555 15.77 14.58 4.27
N THR A 556 14.90 15.46 4.76
CA THR A 556 14.58 15.58 6.19
C THR A 556 13.17 15.06 6.39
N LEU A 557 13.00 14.04 7.21
CA LEU A 557 11.71 13.52 7.62
C LEU A 557 11.37 14.01 9.04
N ASP A 558 10.30 14.77 9.17
CA ASP A 558 9.89 15.43 10.41
C ASP A 558 8.67 14.75 11.02
N LEU A 559 8.91 14.05 12.13
CA LEU A 559 7.90 13.33 12.90
C LEU A 559 7.36 14.14 14.08
N SER A 560 7.80 15.40 14.25
CA SER A 560 7.35 16.26 15.37
C SER A 560 5.89 16.69 15.28
N SER A 561 5.31 16.54 14.09
CA SER A 561 3.91 16.90 13.79
C SER A 561 2.94 15.73 13.83
N LEU A 562 3.42 14.51 14.09
CA LEU A 562 2.55 13.35 14.28
C LEU A 562 1.67 13.57 15.53
N ARG A 563 0.35 13.42 15.38
CA ARG A 563 -0.60 13.63 16.49
C ARG A 563 -0.46 12.58 17.59
N ARG A 564 0.03 11.40 17.26
CA ARG A 564 0.24 10.30 18.20
C ARG A 564 1.69 9.84 18.21
N ASN A 565 2.21 9.64 19.42
CA ASN A 565 3.59 9.16 19.60
C ASN A 565 3.77 7.70 19.18
N ASP A 566 2.71 6.88 19.31
CA ASP A 566 2.76 5.45 18.96
C ASP A 566 2.89 5.23 17.45
N THR A 567 2.44 6.17 16.60
CA THR A 567 2.58 6.08 15.14
C THR A 567 4.05 5.89 14.70
N ALA A 568 5.01 6.54 15.38
CA ALA A 568 6.43 6.42 15.04
C ALA A 568 6.99 4.99 15.24
N GLU A 569 6.39 4.22 16.15
CA GLU A 569 6.80 2.85 16.48
C GLU A 569 6.46 1.84 15.38
N PHE A 570 5.65 2.25 14.39
CA PHE A 570 5.21 1.42 13.26
C PHE A 570 5.81 1.86 11.92
N LEU A 571 6.73 2.83 11.89
CA LEU A 571 7.34 3.30 10.64
C LEU A 571 8.30 2.27 10.01
N GLY A 572 8.79 1.31 10.80
CA GLY A 572 9.62 0.22 10.33
C GLY A 572 9.01 -0.50 9.12
N GLY A 573 9.81 -0.77 8.11
CA GLY A 573 9.34 -1.44 6.88
C GLY A 573 8.45 -0.58 5.99
N MET A 574 8.18 0.70 6.32
CA MET A 574 7.75 1.67 5.31
C MET A 574 8.87 1.94 4.31
N GLY A 575 8.54 2.50 3.14
CA GLY A 575 9.50 2.73 2.07
C GLY A 575 9.69 4.20 1.73
N VAL A 576 10.86 4.55 1.18
CA VAL A 576 11.08 5.81 0.44
C VAL A 576 11.63 5.46 -0.93
N ARG A 577 10.76 5.49 -1.94
CA ARG A 577 11.11 5.21 -3.34
C ARG A 577 11.88 6.38 -3.94
N VAL A 578 12.87 6.10 -4.77
CA VAL A 578 13.57 7.10 -5.57
C VAL A 578 12.93 7.16 -6.95
N GLU A 579 12.24 8.25 -7.23
CA GLU A 579 11.57 8.52 -8.50
C GLU A 579 12.48 9.29 -9.46
N ASN A 580 12.08 9.33 -10.74
CA ASN A 580 12.73 10.11 -11.79
C ASN A 580 14.22 9.81 -12.03
N THR A 581 14.62 8.54 -11.96
CA THR A 581 16.00 8.14 -12.27
C THR A 581 16.14 6.72 -12.80
N GLY A 582 17.18 6.51 -13.60
CA GLY A 582 17.66 5.19 -14.01
C GLY A 582 18.72 4.60 -13.06
N LYS A 583 19.18 5.37 -12.07
CA LYS A 583 20.26 4.98 -11.14
C LYS A 583 19.78 4.08 -10.00
N PHE A 584 20.75 3.54 -9.27
CA PHE A 584 20.57 2.57 -8.19
C PHE A 584 21.14 3.12 -6.88
N ILE A 585 20.50 2.81 -5.75
CA ILE A 585 20.98 3.16 -4.42
C ILE A 585 22.31 2.44 -4.16
N GLN A 586 23.34 3.22 -3.82
CA GLN A 586 24.67 2.71 -3.46
C GLN A 586 24.83 2.58 -1.94
N SER A 587 24.30 3.57 -1.21
CA SER A 587 24.40 3.65 0.25
C SER A 587 23.38 4.64 0.80
N VAL A 588 22.93 4.40 2.04
CA VAL A 588 22.05 5.29 2.77
C VAL A 588 22.64 5.65 4.12
N LEU A 589 22.50 6.92 4.51
CA LEU A 589 22.75 7.39 5.87
C LEU A 589 21.43 7.87 6.49
N ILE A 590 21.14 7.49 7.73
CA ILE A 590 20.08 8.06 8.56
C ILE A 590 20.75 8.66 9.80
N ASP A 591 20.54 9.95 10.04
CA ASP A 591 21.16 10.72 11.13
C ASP A 591 22.69 10.56 11.18
N GLY A 592 23.30 10.59 9.99
CA GLY A 592 24.74 10.42 9.79
C GLY A 592 25.26 8.99 9.99
N ARG A 593 24.39 8.02 10.27
CA ARG A 593 24.76 6.62 10.48
C ARG A 593 24.41 5.76 9.27
N VAL A 594 25.28 4.81 8.93
CA VAL A 594 25.04 3.87 7.82
C VAL A 594 23.80 3.04 8.09
N HIS A 595 22.90 3.01 7.12
CA HIS A 595 21.66 2.24 7.15
C HIS A 595 21.64 1.21 6.01
N PRO A 596 21.83 -0.09 6.29
CA PRO A 596 21.98 -1.13 5.28
C PRO A 596 20.66 -1.85 4.95
N ALA A 597 19.55 -1.13 4.82
CA ALA A 597 18.28 -1.70 4.37
C ALA A 597 17.65 -0.83 3.27
N PHE A 598 17.77 -1.32 2.04
CA PHE A 598 17.28 -0.68 0.83
C PHE A 598 17.30 -1.73 -0.30
N ASP A 599 16.44 -1.56 -1.30
CA ASP A 599 16.54 -2.21 -2.61
C ASP A 599 17.12 -1.21 -3.63
N ASP A 600 17.25 -1.63 -4.89
CA ASP A 600 17.80 -0.86 -6.01
C ASP A 600 17.34 0.60 -6.07
N ARG A 601 16.07 0.89 -5.80
CA ARG A 601 15.51 2.26 -5.82
C ARG A 601 14.58 2.55 -4.64
N LEU A 602 14.73 1.83 -3.55
CA LEU A 602 13.79 1.92 -2.43
C LEU A 602 14.51 1.80 -1.10
N LEU A 603 14.52 2.85 -0.29
CA LEU A 603 14.96 2.79 1.09
C LEU A 603 13.90 2.08 1.94
N ILE A 604 14.30 1.13 2.78
CA ILE A 604 13.46 0.52 3.83
C ILE A 604 13.68 1.29 5.13
N LEU A 605 12.66 1.96 5.66
CA LEU A 605 12.79 2.71 6.91
C LEU A 605 12.91 1.77 8.13
N PRO A 606 13.78 2.10 9.11
CA PRO A 606 13.71 1.51 10.44
C PRO A 606 12.61 2.17 11.26
N ASN A 607 12.45 1.77 12.52
CA ASN A 607 11.73 2.61 13.47
C ASN A 607 12.52 3.90 13.72
N LEU A 608 11.82 5.03 13.72
CA LEU A 608 12.39 6.35 13.94
C LEU A 608 11.90 6.91 15.27
N ALA A 609 12.67 7.80 15.87
CA ALA A 609 12.34 8.34 17.18
C ALA A 609 11.17 9.35 17.05
N PRO A 610 10.07 9.19 17.81
CA PRO A 610 8.95 10.13 17.77
C PRO A 610 9.39 11.55 18.15
N GLY A 611 8.67 12.55 17.65
CA GLY A 611 8.89 13.96 18.03
C GLY A 611 10.11 14.63 17.39
N ASN A 612 10.89 13.91 16.58
CA ASN A 612 12.17 14.38 16.05
C ASN A 612 12.15 14.59 14.53
N LYS A 613 13.16 15.34 14.06
CA LYS A 613 13.52 15.44 12.65
C LYS A 613 14.68 14.49 12.37
N HIS A 614 14.53 13.69 11.33
CA HIS A 614 15.51 12.71 10.89
C HIS A 614 16.11 13.11 9.54
N SER A 615 17.43 13.13 9.47
CA SER A 615 18.16 13.41 8.23
C SER A 615 18.44 12.09 7.50
N ILE A 616 18.13 12.05 6.21
CA ILE A 616 18.31 10.88 5.35
C ILE A 616 19.13 11.31 4.14
N THR A 617 20.25 10.63 3.87
CA THR A 617 21.07 10.86 2.66
C THR A 617 21.13 9.59 1.85
N ILE A 618 20.69 9.64 0.59
CA ILE A 618 20.72 8.53 -0.36
C ILE A 618 21.75 8.86 -1.44
N LYS A 619 22.73 7.99 -1.64
CA LYS A 619 23.69 8.07 -2.75
C LYS A 619 23.28 7.14 -3.88
N LEU A 620 23.32 7.65 -5.10
CA LEU A 620 22.92 6.94 -6.32
C LEU A 620 24.13 6.66 -7.22
N GLY A 621 24.04 5.61 -8.03
CA GLY A 621 25.07 5.20 -8.97
C GLY A 621 24.49 4.46 -10.17
N ALA A 622 25.28 4.30 -11.23
CA ALA A 622 24.80 3.74 -12.50
C ALA A 622 24.60 2.22 -12.51
N GLN A 623 25.08 1.50 -11.49
CA GLN A 623 25.04 0.03 -11.40
C GLN A 623 24.48 -0.38 -10.03
N PRO A 624 23.80 -1.53 -9.90
CA PRO A 624 23.40 -2.06 -8.59
C PRO A 624 24.59 -2.17 -7.63
N THR A 625 24.34 -1.88 -6.35
CA THR A 625 25.41 -1.97 -5.34
C THR A 625 25.81 -3.43 -5.13
N ARG A 626 27.08 -3.65 -4.77
CA ARG A 626 27.59 -4.95 -4.31
C ARG A 626 27.68 -5.04 -2.79
N ALA A 627 27.38 -3.95 -2.07
CA ALA A 627 27.41 -3.98 -0.62
C ALA A 627 26.30 -4.89 -0.09
N THR A 628 26.57 -5.64 0.98
CA THR A 628 25.54 -6.44 1.66
C THR A 628 24.48 -5.54 2.28
N HIS A 629 23.21 -5.81 1.99
CA HIS A 629 22.07 -5.03 2.50
C HIS A 629 20.78 -5.85 2.54
N LEU A 630 19.86 -5.48 3.44
CA LEU A 630 18.50 -6.02 3.48
C LEU A 630 17.70 -5.41 2.32
N ALA A 631 17.35 -6.22 1.32
CA ALA A 631 16.63 -5.78 0.13
C ALA A 631 15.10 -5.84 0.31
N TYR A 632 14.61 -6.74 1.18
CA TYR A 632 13.17 -6.90 1.41
C TYR A 632 12.88 -7.50 2.79
N VAL A 633 11.74 -7.10 3.35
CA VAL A 633 11.13 -7.70 4.54
C VAL A 633 9.62 -7.54 4.48
N SER A 634 8.85 -8.57 4.83
CA SER A 634 7.38 -8.56 4.70
C SER A 634 6.64 -8.05 5.94
N LYS A 635 7.35 -7.67 6.99
CA LYS A 635 6.85 -7.27 8.31
C LYS A 635 7.72 -6.15 8.90
N LEU A 636 7.28 -5.60 10.03
CA LEU A 636 7.95 -4.51 10.73
C LEU A 636 9.43 -4.83 11.02
N VAL A 637 10.33 -3.96 10.54
CA VAL A 637 11.77 -4.00 10.86
C VAL A 637 12.12 -2.82 11.77
N THR A 638 12.63 -3.10 12.97
CA THR A 638 12.89 -2.03 13.95
C THR A 638 14.29 -1.45 13.80
N GLU A 639 15.26 -2.26 13.40
CA GLU A 639 16.64 -1.85 13.18
C GLU A 639 17.32 -2.70 12.10
N ALA A 640 18.30 -2.11 11.41
CA ALA A 640 19.25 -2.80 10.55
C ALA A 640 20.63 -2.16 10.71
N THR A 641 21.68 -2.96 10.91
CA THR A 641 23.04 -2.47 11.21
C THR A 641 24.10 -3.35 10.57
N LEU A 642 25.20 -2.75 10.10
CA LEU A 642 26.36 -3.52 9.66
C LEU A 642 27.06 -4.15 10.86
N THR A 643 27.52 -5.38 10.70
CA THR A 643 28.31 -6.10 11.71
C THR A 643 29.61 -6.60 11.09
N PRO A 644 30.61 -7.03 11.88
CA PRO A 644 31.81 -7.69 11.33
C PRO A 644 31.48 -8.91 10.45
N GLY A 645 30.35 -9.58 10.73
CA GLY A 645 29.84 -10.72 9.95
C GLY A 645 29.03 -10.33 8.70
N GLY A 646 28.77 -9.04 8.49
CA GLY A 646 28.01 -8.51 7.35
C GLY A 646 26.88 -7.58 7.81
N LEU A 647 25.78 -8.15 8.30
CA LEU A 647 24.53 -7.43 8.57
C LEU A 647 23.77 -8.08 9.72
N ALA A 648 23.07 -7.29 10.53
CA ALA A 648 22.06 -7.77 11.45
C ALA A 648 20.82 -6.88 11.42
N PHE A 649 19.64 -7.48 11.55
CA PHE A 649 18.36 -6.77 11.58
C PHE A 649 17.34 -7.45 12.47
N ASN A 650 16.41 -6.68 13.04
CA ASN A 650 15.34 -7.18 13.90
C ASN A 650 14.01 -7.14 13.16
N VAL A 651 13.35 -8.29 13.08
CA VAL A 651 12.00 -8.42 12.53
C VAL A 651 11.03 -8.67 13.66
N LYS A 652 9.92 -7.93 13.66
CA LYS A 652 8.79 -8.10 14.59
C LYS A 652 7.68 -8.85 13.89
N ALA A 653 7.30 -10.00 14.44
CA ALA A 653 6.36 -10.89 13.80
C ALA A 653 5.70 -11.85 14.81
N ARG A 654 4.41 -12.10 14.60
CA ARG A 654 3.65 -13.16 15.27
C ARG A 654 3.26 -14.32 14.34
N SER A 655 3.43 -14.08 13.05
CA SER A 655 3.20 -14.99 11.92
C SER A 655 4.45 -15.00 11.04
N LYS A 656 4.37 -15.62 9.85
CA LYS A 656 5.50 -15.66 8.92
C LYS A 656 5.93 -14.26 8.48
N ALA A 657 7.22 -13.98 8.58
CA ALA A 657 7.88 -12.79 8.10
C ALA A 657 8.99 -13.20 7.15
N ARG A 658 8.82 -12.88 5.86
CA ARG A 658 9.80 -13.17 4.81
C ARG A 658 10.81 -12.04 4.71
N PHE A 659 12.02 -12.35 4.29
CA PHE A 659 13.06 -11.38 4.02
C PHE A 659 13.95 -11.83 2.86
N ALA A 660 14.61 -10.86 2.22
CA ALA A 660 15.67 -11.13 1.25
C ALA A 660 16.87 -10.21 1.55
N VAL A 661 18.07 -10.78 1.54
CA VAL A 661 19.31 -10.05 1.78
C VAL A 661 20.23 -10.21 0.58
N ALA A 662 20.59 -9.09 -0.04
CA ALA A 662 21.59 -9.05 -1.10
C ALA A 662 22.97 -9.22 -0.46
N VAL A 663 23.79 -10.12 -1.01
CA VAL A 663 25.15 -10.38 -0.49
C VAL A 663 26.12 -10.59 -1.64
N ALA A 664 27.33 -10.02 -1.52
CA ALA A 664 28.39 -10.22 -2.52
C ALA A 664 29.04 -11.61 -2.44
N GLU A 665 29.01 -12.21 -1.26
CA GLU A 665 29.69 -13.46 -0.93
C GLU A 665 28.72 -14.35 -0.18
N PRO A 666 28.86 -15.68 -0.29
CA PRO A 666 28.17 -16.63 0.55
C PRO A 666 28.14 -16.26 2.04
N ALA A 667 26.95 -16.30 2.63
CA ALA A 667 26.75 -16.10 4.05
C ALA A 667 25.69 -17.07 4.57
N ILE A 668 25.63 -17.20 5.89
CA ILE A 668 24.57 -17.92 6.59
C ILE A 668 23.72 -16.89 7.34
N ALA A 669 22.41 -16.95 7.17
CA ALA A 669 21.45 -16.24 8.01
C ALA A 669 21.22 -17.03 9.30
N LEU A 670 21.74 -16.53 10.41
CA LEU A 670 21.49 -17.09 11.73
C LEU A 670 20.07 -16.76 12.21
N ASN A 671 19.49 -17.66 12.99
CA ASN A 671 18.16 -17.58 13.63
C ASN A 671 16.96 -17.55 12.66
N ALA A 672 17.18 -17.69 11.36
CA ALA A 672 16.11 -17.83 10.38
C ALA A 672 15.47 -19.22 10.51
N ASP A 673 14.14 -19.31 10.50
CA ASP A 673 13.43 -20.60 10.54
C ASP A 673 13.60 -21.36 9.21
N TRP A 674 13.87 -20.63 8.13
CA TRP A 674 14.23 -21.15 6.82
C TRP A 674 15.11 -20.15 6.08
N GLN A 675 16.05 -20.65 5.28
CA GLN A 675 16.83 -19.86 4.34
C GLN A 675 17.17 -20.65 3.08
N GLU A 676 17.33 -19.94 1.97
CA GLU A 676 17.77 -20.47 0.67
C GLU A 676 18.61 -19.41 -0.06
N TRP A 677 19.64 -19.88 -0.75
CA TRP A 677 20.43 -19.07 -1.66
C TRP A 677 19.79 -19.11 -3.05
N ASP A 678 19.46 -17.95 -3.60
CA ASP A 678 18.97 -17.83 -4.96
C ASP A 678 20.12 -17.43 -5.90
N ASP A 679 20.59 -18.40 -6.70
CA ASP A 679 21.65 -18.21 -7.68
C ASP A 679 21.25 -17.25 -8.83
N SER A 680 19.96 -16.99 -9.05
CA SER A 680 19.48 -16.16 -10.17
C SER A 680 19.61 -14.66 -9.89
N ASP A 681 19.47 -14.24 -8.62
CA ASP A 681 19.48 -12.85 -8.21
C ASP A 681 20.56 -12.51 -7.16
N GLY A 682 21.28 -13.51 -6.63
CA GLY A 682 22.35 -13.31 -5.64
C GLY A 682 21.86 -12.96 -4.24
N HIS A 683 20.65 -13.38 -3.87
CA HIS A 683 20.06 -13.11 -2.56
C HIS A 683 20.01 -14.36 -1.67
N ILE A 684 20.09 -14.12 -0.35
CA ILE A 684 19.62 -15.06 0.64
C ILE A 684 18.16 -14.73 0.94
N LYS A 685 17.25 -15.63 0.56
CA LYS A 685 15.83 -15.56 0.90
C LYS A 685 15.60 -16.33 2.19
N GLY A 686 14.75 -15.83 3.06
CA GLY A 686 14.49 -16.49 4.33
C GLY A 686 13.17 -16.07 4.96
N PHE A 687 12.80 -16.76 6.04
CA PHE A 687 11.69 -16.31 6.88
C PHE A 687 11.87 -16.65 8.36
N VAL A 688 11.11 -15.96 9.20
CA VAL A 688 10.91 -16.24 10.62
C VAL A 688 9.42 -16.28 10.95
N ARG A 689 9.01 -16.94 12.02
CA ARG A 689 7.62 -17.01 12.50
C ARG A 689 7.37 -16.29 13.82
N SER A 690 8.38 -15.62 14.34
CA SER A 690 8.32 -14.88 15.59
C SER A 690 9.31 -13.72 15.57
N ASP A 691 9.24 -12.85 16.56
CA ASP A 691 10.26 -11.84 16.84
C ASP A 691 11.67 -12.46 16.83
N ARG A 692 12.50 -11.95 15.92
CA ARG A 692 13.87 -12.46 15.72
C ARG A 692 14.84 -11.35 15.37
N ARG A 693 16.06 -11.51 15.88
CA ARG A 693 17.25 -10.85 15.36
C ARG A 693 17.94 -11.79 14.39
N ILE A 694 17.94 -11.44 13.11
CA ILE A 694 18.70 -12.15 12.09
C ILE A 694 20.11 -11.56 12.04
N GLN A 695 21.10 -12.43 11.92
CA GLN A 695 22.49 -12.03 11.75
C GLN A 695 23.10 -12.81 10.60
N LEU A 696 23.69 -12.11 9.64
CA LEU A 696 24.52 -12.72 8.62
C LEU A 696 25.91 -13.00 9.19
N VAL A 697 26.41 -14.20 8.90
CA VAL A 697 27.79 -14.60 9.16
C VAL A 697 28.41 -15.11 7.86
N LYS A 698 29.49 -14.45 7.44
CA LYS A 698 30.30 -14.91 6.32
C LYS A 698 31.03 -16.21 6.66
N VAL A 699 31.08 -17.11 5.68
CA VAL A 699 31.82 -18.37 5.77
C VAL A 699 32.72 -18.44 4.54
N SER A 700 34.03 -18.41 4.75
CA SER A 700 35.01 -18.05 3.72
C SER A 700 35.91 -19.21 3.31
N THR A 701 36.00 -20.26 4.13
CA THR A 701 36.88 -21.39 3.90
C THR A 701 36.16 -22.42 3.03
N SER A 702 36.78 -22.82 1.92
CA SER A 702 36.29 -23.89 1.01
C SER A 702 35.18 -23.51 0.03
N GLY A 703 34.93 -22.22 -0.23
CA GLY A 703 33.86 -21.80 -1.14
C GLY A 703 32.46 -22.26 -0.67
N PHE A 704 32.32 -22.48 0.64
CA PHE A 704 31.09 -22.95 1.25
C PHE A 704 29.97 -21.92 1.05
N HIS A 705 28.80 -22.41 0.68
CA HIS A 705 27.58 -21.64 0.75
C HIS A 705 26.43 -22.55 1.12
N MET A 706 25.63 -22.04 2.06
CA MET A 706 24.38 -22.67 2.42
C MET A 706 23.42 -22.47 1.24
N THR A 707 23.06 -23.56 0.57
CA THR A 707 22.06 -23.50 -0.50
C THR A 707 20.66 -23.53 0.09
N ARG A 708 20.44 -24.27 1.19
CA ARG A 708 19.14 -24.34 1.87
C ARG A 708 19.27 -24.87 3.30
N ALA A 709 18.50 -24.29 4.22
CA ALA A 709 18.24 -24.87 5.53
C ALA A 709 16.79 -24.57 5.95
N ASN A 710 16.05 -25.55 6.45
CA ASN A 710 14.67 -25.39 6.95
C ASN A 710 14.56 -25.45 8.49
N LEU A 711 15.63 -25.04 9.17
CA LEU A 711 15.69 -24.96 10.62
C LEU A 711 16.65 -23.85 11.08
N PRO A 712 16.45 -23.29 12.29
CA PRO A 712 17.32 -22.25 12.80
C PRO A 712 18.76 -22.70 13.03
N ILE A 713 19.69 -21.94 12.45
CA ILE A 713 21.13 -22.02 12.76
C ILE A 713 21.43 -20.96 13.80
N LEU A 714 21.81 -21.38 15.00
CA LEU A 714 22.02 -20.51 16.16
C LEU A 714 23.44 -19.92 16.23
N ALA A 715 24.41 -20.59 15.60
CA ALA A 715 25.79 -20.15 15.51
C ALA A 715 26.51 -20.88 14.36
N ALA A 716 27.51 -20.22 13.79
CA ALA A 716 28.43 -20.82 12.82
C ALA A 716 29.87 -20.51 13.27
N ASN A 717 30.72 -21.53 13.32
CA ASN A 717 32.13 -21.41 13.68
C ASN A 717 32.99 -22.14 12.64
N GLU A 718 33.80 -21.37 11.94
CA GLU A 718 34.64 -21.86 10.86
C GLU A 718 36.11 -21.98 11.33
N LYS A 719 36.73 -23.12 11.03
CA LYS A 719 38.16 -23.39 11.22
C LYS A 719 38.76 -23.97 9.94
N PRO A 720 40.09 -23.99 9.78
CA PRO A 720 40.71 -24.67 8.65
C PRO A 720 40.21 -26.11 8.50
N GLY A 721 39.58 -26.40 7.36
CA GLY A 721 39.05 -27.74 7.05
C GLY A 721 37.75 -28.12 7.76
N THR A 722 37.18 -27.30 8.64
CA THR A 722 35.93 -27.63 9.35
C THR A 722 34.97 -26.45 9.50
N LEU A 723 33.66 -26.74 9.43
CA LEU A 723 32.59 -25.81 9.75
C LEU A 723 31.67 -26.46 10.78
N ALA A 724 31.52 -25.83 11.94
CA ALA A 724 30.59 -26.25 12.98
C ALA A 724 29.37 -25.32 12.99
N LEU A 725 28.18 -25.90 12.88
CA LEU A 725 26.90 -25.21 12.95
C LEU A 725 26.14 -25.69 14.20
N ARG A 726 25.68 -24.76 15.03
CA ARG A 726 24.77 -25.09 16.13
C ARG A 726 23.34 -24.97 15.63
N LEU A 727 22.61 -26.08 15.57
CA LEU A 727 21.24 -26.14 15.07
C LEU A 727 20.26 -26.13 16.25
N ALA A 728 19.17 -25.37 16.11
CA ALA A 728 18.05 -25.46 17.03
C ALA A 728 17.33 -26.81 16.89
N ALA A 729 16.50 -27.16 17.90
CA ALA A 729 15.60 -28.28 17.75
C ALA A 729 14.71 -28.08 16.51
N PRO A 730 14.54 -29.09 15.66
CA PRO A 730 13.80 -28.98 14.41
C PRO A 730 12.31 -28.80 14.69
N SER A 731 11.62 -28.20 13.72
CA SER A 731 10.16 -28.20 13.66
C SER A 731 9.65 -29.63 13.32
N PRO A 732 8.33 -29.87 13.26
CA PRO A 732 7.79 -31.18 12.86
C PRO A 732 8.18 -31.63 11.45
N GLU A 733 8.62 -30.72 10.59
CA GLU A 733 9.13 -31.04 9.25
C GLU A 733 10.50 -31.72 9.34
N ALA A 734 10.77 -32.63 8.39
CA ALA A 734 12.07 -33.29 8.32
C ALA A 734 13.19 -32.24 8.12
N PRO A 735 14.20 -32.18 9.00
CA PRO A 735 15.26 -31.18 8.89
C PRO A 735 16.14 -31.45 7.67
N GLN A 736 16.43 -30.40 6.93
CA GLN A 736 17.20 -30.39 5.70
C GLN A 736 18.28 -29.31 5.80
N VAL A 737 19.50 -29.71 5.47
CA VAL A 737 20.65 -28.80 5.27
C VAL A 737 21.34 -29.20 3.97
N ASN A 738 21.34 -28.28 3.01
CA ASN A 738 22.00 -28.44 1.72
C ASN A 738 23.06 -27.35 1.56
N LEU A 739 24.23 -27.74 1.08
CA LEU A 739 25.34 -26.82 0.87
C LEU A 739 26.07 -27.12 -0.44
N ARG A 740 26.70 -26.12 -1.04
CA ARG A 740 27.65 -26.33 -2.13
C ARG A 740 29.02 -25.80 -1.69
N SER A 741 30.06 -26.49 -2.14
CA SER A 741 31.44 -26.19 -1.73
C SER A 741 32.42 -26.53 -2.85
N ASP A 742 33.46 -25.71 -2.99
CA ASP A 742 34.56 -25.95 -3.92
C ASP A 742 35.49 -27.06 -3.46
N ARG A 743 35.51 -27.36 -2.16
CA ARG A 743 36.27 -28.49 -1.61
C ARG A 743 35.38 -29.70 -1.40
N GLN A 744 35.99 -30.87 -1.48
CA GLN A 744 35.28 -32.11 -1.23
C GLN A 744 34.89 -32.22 0.24
N LEU A 745 33.58 -32.35 0.52
CA LEU A 745 33.08 -32.71 1.84
C LEU A 745 33.39 -34.20 2.08
N ARG A 746 34.22 -34.49 3.07
CA ARG A 746 34.67 -35.86 3.38
C ARG A 746 33.79 -36.56 4.39
N ARG A 747 33.31 -35.81 5.38
CA ARG A 747 32.54 -36.33 6.51
C ARG A 747 31.66 -35.22 7.06
N ALA A 748 30.50 -35.59 7.58
CA ALA A 748 29.61 -34.71 8.32
C ALA A 748 29.09 -35.48 9.55
N THR A 749 29.02 -34.82 10.70
CA THR A 749 28.50 -35.42 11.94
C THR A 749 27.43 -34.53 12.57
N LEU A 750 26.40 -35.13 13.15
CA LEU A 750 25.40 -34.42 13.98
C LEU A 750 25.42 -35.02 15.39
N GLY A 751 25.70 -34.21 16.41
CA GLY A 751 25.81 -34.70 17.79
C GLY A 751 26.83 -35.84 17.96
N GLY A 752 27.86 -35.87 17.10
CA GLY A 752 28.87 -36.92 17.06
C GLY A 752 28.55 -38.14 16.19
N GLN A 753 27.32 -38.27 15.66
CA GLN A 753 26.93 -39.37 14.77
C GLN A 753 27.23 -39.02 13.29
N ASP A 754 27.80 -39.96 12.53
CA ASP A 754 28.06 -39.79 11.10
C ASP A 754 26.76 -39.69 10.28
N LEU A 755 26.75 -38.74 9.34
CA LEU A 755 25.63 -38.49 8.44
C LEU A 755 25.82 -39.15 7.08
N ARG A 756 24.70 -39.50 6.44
CA ARG A 756 24.70 -39.84 5.01
C ARG A 756 24.78 -38.54 4.20
N ILE A 757 25.66 -38.55 3.21
CA ILE A 757 25.94 -37.40 2.35
C ILE A 757 25.66 -37.81 0.92
N ARG A 758 24.76 -37.10 0.26
CA ARG A 758 24.53 -37.26 -1.18
C ARG A 758 25.19 -36.10 -1.92
N ASN A 759 26.10 -36.40 -2.84
CA ASN A 759 26.80 -35.40 -3.66
C ASN A 759 26.20 -35.38 -5.07
N ILE A 760 25.68 -34.21 -5.47
CA ILE A 760 25.12 -33.94 -6.79
C ILE A 760 25.85 -32.71 -7.34
N GLY A 761 26.91 -32.94 -8.13
CA GLY A 761 27.62 -31.85 -8.80
C GLY A 761 28.23 -30.80 -7.87
N ARG A 762 28.80 -31.22 -6.72
CA ARG A 762 29.35 -30.36 -5.64
C ARG A 762 28.32 -29.69 -4.73
N THR A 763 27.03 -29.96 -4.95
CA THR A 763 25.99 -29.73 -3.95
C THR A 763 25.86 -30.99 -3.09
N TYR A 764 25.93 -30.82 -1.78
CA TYR A 764 25.82 -31.88 -0.79
C TYR A 764 24.49 -31.74 -0.04
N GLU A 765 23.67 -32.79 -0.11
CA GLU A 765 22.46 -32.94 0.70
C GLU A 765 22.83 -33.79 1.92
N LEU A 766 22.50 -33.29 3.11
CA LEU A 766 22.76 -33.97 4.39
C LEU A 766 21.45 -34.59 4.90
N GLU A 767 21.43 -35.91 5.08
CA GLU A 767 20.31 -36.59 5.74
C GLU A 767 20.49 -36.46 7.26
N LEU A 768 19.78 -35.52 7.87
CA LEU A 768 19.81 -35.31 9.32
C LEU A 768 18.88 -36.32 10.03
N PRO A 769 19.38 -37.13 10.98
CA PRO A 769 18.52 -38.00 11.77
C PRO A 769 17.61 -37.15 12.68
N PRO A 770 16.44 -37.66 13.11
CA PRO A 770 15.57 -36.93 14.05
C PRO A 770 16.30 -36.58 15.34
N PHE A 771 16.16 -35.34 15.79
CA PHE A 771 16.73 -34.85 17.04
C PHE A 771 15.73 -33.88 17.71
N THR A 772 15.72 -33.80 19.03
CA THR A 772 14.68 -33.06 19.79
C THR A 772 15.22 -31.92 20.65
N LYS A 773 16.54 -31.73 20.65
CA LYS A 773 17.26 -30.70 21.41
C LYS A 773 18.22 -30.00 20.47
N GLU A 774 18.80 -28.88 20.89
CA GLU A 774 19.92 -28.29 20.15
C GLU A 774 21.01 -29.31 19.88
N SER A 775 21.60 -29.28 18.68
CA SER A 775 22.62 -30.22 18.25
C SER A 775 23.69 -29.53 17.41
N GLU A 776 24.91 -30.06 17.46
CA GLU A 776 26.05 -29.54 16.69
C GLU A 776 26.25 -30.37 15.42
N LEU A 777 26.21 -29.70 14.26
CA LEU A 777 26.55 -30.25 12.95
C LEU A 777 27.98 -29.84 12.61
N ILE A 778 28.88 -30.80 12.43
CA ILE A 778 30.27 -30.54 12.03
C ILE A 778 30.53 -31.10 10.64
N LEU A 779 30.98 -30.23 9.74
CA LEU A 779 31.36 -30.57 8.38
C LEU A 779 32.88 -30.60 8.27
N TYR A 780 33.43 -31.68 7.71
CA TYR A 780 34.86 -31.89 7.51
C TYR A 780 35.20 -31.88 6.02
N PHE A 781 35.93 -30.86 5.59
CA PHE A 781 36.37 -30.67 4.21
C PHE A 781 37.79 -31.17 4.02
N GLN A 782 38.11 -31.58 2.81
CA GLN A 782 39.49 -31.86 2.43
C GLN A 782 40.35 -30.59 2.55
N GLU A 783 41.46 -30.66 3.29
CA GLU A 783 42.43 -29.57 3.34
C GLU A 783 43.01 -29.32 1.94
N ALA A 784 43.17 -28.05 1.57
CA ALA A 784 43.90 -27.69 0.36
C ALA A 784 45.37 -28.05 0.58
N HIS A 785 45.94 -28.90 -0.28
CA HIS A 785 47.39 -29.07 -0.33
C HIS A 785 48.00 -27.70 -0.61
N ARG A 786 48.78 -27.19 0.35
CA ARG A 786 49.46 -25.89 0.25
C ARG A 786 50.51 -25.90 -0.86
#